data_AF-A0A5C7LL64-F1
#
_entry.id   AF-A0A5C7LL64-F1
#
_cell.length_a   1.000
_cell.length_b   1.000
_cell.length_c   1.000
_cell.angle_alpha   90.00
_cell.angle_beta   90.00
_cell.angle_gamma   90.00
#
_symmetry.space_group_name_H-M   'P 1'
#
loop_
_entity.id
_entity.type
_entity.pdbx_description
1 polymer ?
#
loop_
_entity_poly.entity_id
_entity_poly.type
_entity_poly.pdbx_seq_one_letter_code
_entity_poly.pdbx_strand_id
1 'polypeptide(L)'
;MDYSMQEIAARLQEEAKAQGISPDLAVALFIAENTGSGEFDPNRRVSLGTTSPKGARGIGQIMPDTLAGLKRQGYLPENLDYSTLEGQVKATVAAIKEKQDLYKSTDPLRVAIGYNASYKANKLFEETGALPAETADYVHKVARALKMDPQSVAISTMPAGQSFAPGTIENLTAAQGSFLDSMKQALGIHQQITSETLASAERSKAAIDQATKAGIGLKTETAAVENTKDISARQHLNFFGLATDKVDSRISIENQRIAQADAILAKVQPEVDRIAAIDITKDPAGWLLGQLKMMSLAPQYNNAEAAKSSAIATIGKLQAITDNQNKLETPLMLDNRNRALAAETELAAANAILAKEKLDETTRHARLAELTAKVQYDGKSMDVALTTARLLSDKGAAARQDAAIARQEGMINRELAKEERARAEEQRKLERINNAAVLLGMQPFTSLDDFRSLKKESQDRISTLASFGGIQYGGSVGQSIDNITHFGAQQKLAQGAPAFTGFLDLVMEDARKLMNNPNMEKELSAVPRNERSVAVIDKVAEGWRKDYKDTNADQLLSDSNPFKMKASVFASAPELANNGFAKYIRELANTPGAKPLTDKEIVGYAADRIIAGEDKGLVQKEFADFYRLGHRHQVAMFRLPNLGFDYHDPQSAKGDITYRVTPNSLMNKGFFADNKDPRKAVNLLNEVEAQAFLIQFTADRMRSTSTPFASGLMFR
;
A
#
# COMPACT_ATOMS: atom_id res chain seq x y z
N MET A 1 -14.88 35.10 -10.92
CA MET A 1 -15.35 36.25 -10.12
C MET A 1 -14.60 36.21 -8.81
N ASP A 2 -14.13 37.37 -8.35
CA ASP A 2 -13.25 37.47 -7.19
C ASP A 2 -13.94 38.33 -6.13
N TYR A 3 -13.90 37.86 -4.88
CA TYR A 3 -14.50 38.53 -3.73
C TYR A 3 -13.41 38.87 -2.73
N SER A 4 -13.60 39.95 -1.97
CA SER A 4 -12.72 40.25 -0.84
C SER A 4 -12.87 39.20 0.27
N MET A 5 -11.82 38.96 1.05
CA MET A 5 -11.92 38.09 2.22
C MET A 5 -12.96 38.58 3.23
N GLN A 6 -13.18 39.90 3.32
CA GLN A 6 -14.21 40.49 4.18
C GLN A 6 -15.63 40.07 3.75
N GLU A 7 -15.93 40.11 2.45
CA GLU A 7 -17.22 39.70 1.91
C GLU A 7 -17.46 38.20 2.14
N ILE A 8 -16.45 37.37 1.91
CA ILE A 8 -16.55 35.91 2.11
C ILE A 8 -16.71 35.58 3.59
N ALA A 9 -15.93 36.20 4.47
CA ALA A 9 -16.01 35.98 5.90
C ALA A 9 -17.39 36.33 6.47
N ALA A 10 -17.99 37.44 6.05
CA ALA A 10 -19.34 37.82 6.48
C ALA A 10 -20.39 36.76 6.11
N ARG A 11 -20.31 36.20 4.89
CA ARG A 11 -21.21 35.13 4.42
C ARG A 11 -21.00 33.81 5.15
N LEU A 12 -19.73 33.45 5.41
CA LEU A 12 -19.40 32.25 6.19
C LEU A 12 -19.92 32.36 7.63
N GLN A 13 -19.82 33.52 8.26
CA GLN A 13 -20.34 33.74 9.60
C GLN A 13 -21.86 33.59 9.67
N GLU A 14 -22.58 34.14 8.69
CA GLU A 14 -24.03 34.03 8.59
C GLU A 14 -24.48 32.56 8.44
N GLU A 15 -23.89 31.83 7.49
CA GLU A 15 -24.21 30.43 7.24
C GLU A 15 -23.79 29.51 8.41
N ALA A 16 -22.62 29.75 9.02
CA ALA A 16 -22.17 28.99 10.18
C ALA A 16 -23.14 29.12 11.36
N LYS A 17 -23.63 30.34 11.65
CA LYS A 17 -24.67 30.56 12.66
C LYS A 17 -25.95 29.78 12.34
N ALA A 18 -26.38 29.81 11.08
CA ALA A 18 -27.59 29.10 10.64
C ALA A 18 -27.48 27.58 10.83
N GLN A 19 -26.28 27.00 10.68
CA GLN A 19 -26.04 25.56 10.81
C GLN A 19 -25.60 25.10 12.20
N GLY A 20 -25.47 26.01 13.17
CA GLY A 20 -25.04 25.71 14.55
C GLY A 20 -23.53 25.50 14.70
N ILE A 21 -22.72 26.07 13.80
CA ILE A 21 -21.26 25.99 13.80
C ILE A 21 -20.68 27.29 14.35
N SER A 22 -19.53 27.22 15.03
CA SER A 22 -18.79 28.41 15.46
C SER A 22 -18.42 29.28 14.24
N PRO A 23 -18.87 30.55 14.19
CA PRO A 23 -18.53 31.47 13.09
C PRO A 23 -17.03 31.70 12.96
N ASP A 24 -16.33 31.75 14.10
CA ASP A 24 -14.89 31.96 14.15
C ASP A 24 -14.13 30.77 13.57
N LEU A 25 -14.61 29.54 13.79
CA LEU A 25 -14.04 28.33 13.20
C LEU A 25 -14.18 28.33 11.66
N ALA A 26 -15.36 28.69 11.15
CA ALA A 26 -15.59 28.75 9.70
C ALA A 26 -14.69 29.78 9.02
N VAL A 27 -14.51 30.94 9.63
CA VAL A 27 -13.61 31.99 9.14
C VAL A 27 -12.14 31.57 9.27
N ALA A 28 -11.75 30.90 10.36
CA ALA A 28 -10.38 30.45 10.57
C ALA A 28 -9.93 29.40 9.54
N LEU A 29 -10.79 28.44 9.20
CA LEU A 29 -10.52 27.45 8.14
C LEU A 29 -10.41 28.12 6.77
N PHE A 30 -11.30 29.06 6.46
CA PHE A 30 -11.21 29.85 5.23
C PHE A 30 -9.89 30.64 5.13
N ILE A 31 -9.43 31.26 6.22
CA ILE A 31 -8.14 31.96 6.25
C ILE A 31 -6.99 30.97 6.01
N ALA A 32 -7.02 29.80 6.63
CA ALA A 32 -5.96 28.78 6.50
C ALA A 32 -5.82 28.23 5.08
N GLU A 33 -6.93 28.05 4.35
CA GLU A 33 -6.93 27.62 2.94
C GLU A 33 -6.38 28.67 1.97
N ASN A 34 -6.65 29.95 2.26
CA ASN A 34 -6.42 31.03 1.29
C ASN A 34 -5.19 31.88 1.61
N THR A 35 -4.47 31.59 2.70
CA THR A 35 -3.29 32.35 3.12
C THR A 35 -2.11 31.46 3.49
N GLY A 36 -0.90 31.96 3.22
CA GLY A 36 0.34 31.31 3.67
C GLY A 36 0.59 31.49 5.16
N SER A 37 0.14 32.62 5.72
CA SER A 37 0.44 33.07 7.09
C SER A 37 -0.62 32.75 8.13
N GLY A 38 -1.86 32.41 7.75
CA GLY A 38 -2.97 32.31 8.70
C GLY A 38 -3.50 33.66 9.19
N GLU A 39 -3.17 34.74 8.48
CA GLU A 39 -3.59 36.11 8.83
C GLU A 39 -4.70 36.61 7.92
N PHE A 40 -5.67 37.31 8.51
CA PHE A 40 -6.78 37.89 7.77
C PHE A 40 -6.37 39.21 7.12
N ASP A 41 -6.49 39.29 5.80
CA ASP A 41 -6.37 40.53 5.04
C ASP A 41 -7.74 40.87 4.43
N PRO A 42 -8.45 41.90 4.93
CA PRO A 42 -9.80 42.21 4.47
C PRO A 42 -9.86 42.58 2.97
N ASN A 43 -8.77 43.06 2.40
CA ASN A 43 -8.71 43.54 1.01
C ASN A 43 -8.22 42.48 0.03
N ARG A 44 -7.68 41.36 0.51
CA ARG A 44 -7.22 40.26 -0.34
C ARG A 44 -8.39 39.69 -1.14
N ARG A 45 -8.18 39.53 -2.45
CA ARG A 45 -9.17 38.97 -3.38
C ARG A 45 -8.98 37.44 -3.49
N VAL A 46 -10.07 36.70 -3.38
CA VAL A 46 -10.11 35.24 -3.54
C VAL A 46 -11.04 34.89 -4.69
N SER A 47 -10.55 34.09 -5.63
CA SER A 47 -11.32 33.67 -6.79
C SER A 47 -12.16 32.42 -6.49
N LEU A 48 -13.43 32.42 -6.91
CA LEU A 48 -14.28 31.23 -6.86
C LEU A 48 -13.75 30.07 -7.73
N GLY A 49 -12.90 30.36 -8.72
CA GLY A 49 -12.30 29.37 -9.63
C GLY A 49 -10.98 28.77 -9.14
N THR A 50 -10.50 29.13 -7.95
CA THR A 50 -9.23 28.65 -7.41
C THR A 50 -9.24 27.13 -7.28
N THR A 51 -8.21 26.47 -7.80
CA THR A 51 -8.05 25.01 -7.75
C THR A 51 -6.65 24.66 -7.28
N SER A 52 -6.52 23.77 -6.29
CA SER A 52 -5.21 23.26 -5.84
C SER A 52 -4.61 22.25 -6.83
N PRO A 53 -3.30 21.96 -6.75
CA PRO A 53 -2.67 20.91 -7.57
C PRO A 53 -3.31 19.53 -7.39
N LYS A 54 -3.92 19.27 -6.22
CA LYS A 54 -4.62 18.02 -5.88
C LYS A 54 -6.09 18.02 -6.33
N GLY A 55 -6.58 19.11 -6.94
CA GLY A 55 -7.93 19.20 -7.52
C GLY A 55 -9.01 19.73 -6.57
N ALA A 56 -8.65 20.22 -5.40
CA ALA A 56 -9.58 20.88 -4.46
C ALA A 56 -10.00 22.25 -5.01
N ARG A 57 -11.28 22.64 -4.89
CA ARG A 57 -11.85 23.79 -5.60
C ARG A 57 -12.46 24.83 -4.66
N GLY A 58 -12.53 26.07 -5.14
CA GLY A 58 -13.29 27.15 -4.52
C GLY A 58 -12.70 27.71 -3.23
N ILE A 59 -13.44 28.59 -2.57
CA ILE A 59 -13.00 29.32 -1.36
C ILE A 59 -12.68 28.41 -0.18
N GLY A 60 -13.33 27.25 -0.07
CA GLY A 60 -13.10 26.26 0.98
C GLY A 60 -12.17 25.12 0.57
N GLN A 61 -11.61 25.15 -0.65
CA GLN A 61 -10.77 24.07 -1.18
C GLN A 61 -11.43 22.69 -1.01
N ILE A 62 -12.71 22.56 -1.40
CA ILE A 62 -13.46 21.31 -1.25
C ILE A 62 -13.09 20.36 -2.40
N MET A 63 -12.75 19.12 -2.07
CA MET A 63 -12.52 18.07 -3.07
C MET A 63 -13.83 17.70 -3.77
N PRO A 64 -13.83 17.40 -5.09
CA PRO A 64 -15.03 16.99 -5.81
C PRO A 64 -15.79 15.81 -5.18
N ASP A 65 -15.05 14.82 -4.68
CA ASP A 65 -15.63 13.66 -3.99
C ASP A 65 -16.27 14.04 -2.66
N THR A 66 -15.68 14.98 -1.92
CA THR A 66 -16.25 15.52 -0.68
C THR A 66 -17.56 16.24 -0.97
N LEU A 67 -17.62 17.07 -2.02
CA LEU A 67 -18.85 17.77 -2.43
C LEU A 67 -19.96 16.78 -2.79
N ALA A 68 -19.63 15.71 -3.54
CA ALA A 68 -20.58 14.65 -3.87
C ALA A 68 -21.04 13.87 -2.62
N GLY A 69 -20.14 13.62 -1.68
CA GLY A 69 -20.42 12.99 -0.39
C GLY A 69 -21.40 13.81 0.46
N LEU A 70 -21.17 15.12 0.59
CA LEU A 70 -22.03 16.02 1.35
C LEU A 70 -23.46 16.09 0.80
N LYS A 71 -23.62 16.07 -0.53
CA LYS A 71 -24.94 15.97 -1.17
C LYS A 71 -25.62 14.63 -0.84
N ARG A 72 -24.90 13.52 -0.99
CA ARG A 72 -25.44 12.16 -0.73
C ARG A 72 -25.84 11.95 0.74
N GLN A 73 -25.11 12.55 1.66
CA GLN A 73 -25.35 12.45 3.10
C GLN A 73 -26.43 13.43 3.60
N GLY A 74 -26.98 14.27 2.73
CA GLY A 74 -28.02 15.23 3.09
C GLY A 74 -27.50 16.50 3.80
N TYR A 75 -26.18 16.70 3.87
CA TYR A 75 -25.61 17.96 4.37
C TYR A 75 -25.78 19.12 3.37
N LEU A 76 -25.95 18.81 2.08
CA LEU A 76 -26.18 19.79 1.02
C LEU A 76 -27.34 19.38 0.12
N PRO A 77 -28.12 20.35 -0.43
CA PRO A 77 -29.10 20.08 -1.47
C PRO A 77 -28.45 19.49 -2.73
N GLU A 78 -29.11 18.52 -3.38
CA GLU A 78 -28.60 17.90 -4.60
C GLU A 78 -28.40 18.93 -5.73
N ASN A 79 -29.31 19.89 -5.83
CA ASN A 79 -29.33 20.95 -6.84
C ASN A 79 -28.47 22.18 -6.47
N LEU A 80 -27.65 22.11 -5.42
CA LEU A 80 -26.75 23.22 -5.06
C LEU A 80 -25.77 23.53 -6.20
N ASP A 81 -25.76 24.79 -6.64
CA ASP A 81 -24.82 25.33 -7.61
C ASP A 81 -23.51 25.79 -6.96
N TYR A 82 -22.49 24.93 -7.03
CA TYR A 82 -21.17 25.16 -6.46
C TYR A 82 -20.33 26.20 -7.23
N SER A 83 -20.79 26.69 -8.39
CA SER A 83 -20.11 27.76 -9.13
C SER A 83 -20.33 29.15 -8.53
N THR A 84 -21.32 29.28 -7.64
CA THR A 84 -21.69 30.54 -6.98
C THR A 84 -21.01 30.70 -5.62
N LEU A 85 -20.84 31.93 -5.16
CA LEU A 85 -20.33 32.21 -3.81
C LEU A 85 -21.22 31.54 -2.73
N GLU A 86 -22.54 31.63 -2.87
CA GLU A 86 -23.49 31.00 -1.94
C GLU A 86 -23.31 29.48 -1.88
N GLY A 87 -23.16 28.83 -3.03
CA GLY A 87 -22.92 27.39 -3.11
C GLY A 87 -21.60 26.97 -2.43
N GLN A 88 -20.53 27.73 -2.62
CA GLN A 88 -19.25 27.43 -1.97
C GLN A 88 -19.25 27.71 -0.46
N VAL A 89 -19.95 28.76 -0.02
CA VAL A 89 -20.15 29.06 1.41
C VAL A 89 -20.91 27.92 2.09
N LYS A 90 -22.05 27.51 1.53
CA LYS A 90 -22.85 26.38 2.06
C LYS A 90 -22.04 25.09 2.12
N ALA A 91 -21.29 24.78 1.07
CA ALA A 91 -20.44 23.59 1.03
C ALA A 91 -19.30 23.62 2.06
N THR A 92 -18.70 24.79 2.28
CA THR A 92 -17.63 24.96 3.28
C THR A 92 -18.18 24.71 4.69
N VAL A 93 -19.32 25.31 5.04
CA VAL A 93 -19.96 25.13 6.34
C VAL A 93 -20.46 23.69 6.53
N ALA A 94 -21.06 23.09 5.50
CA ALA A 94 -21.49 21.70 5.52
C ALA A 94 -20.34 20.72 5.74
N ALA A 95 -19.18 20.96 5.13
CA ALA A 95 -17.98 20.14 5.36
C ALA A 95 -17.51 20.22 6.82
N ILE A 96 -17.54 21.40 7.43
CA ILE A 96 -17.20 21.57 8.85
C ILE A 96 -18.16 20.77 9.74
N LYS A 97 -19.46 20.84 9.43
CA LYS A 97 -20.50 20.11 10.17
C LYS A 97 -20.31 18.60 10.08
N GLU A 98 -20.04 18.09 8.88
CA GLU A 98 -19.76 16.68 8.67
C GLU A 98 -18.54 16.22 9.47
N LYS A 99 -17.47 17.03 9.61
CA LYS A 99 -16.32 16.70 10.45
C LYS A 99 -16.63 16.72 11.94
N GLN A 100 -17.45 17.66 12.41
CA GLN A 100 -17.93 17.67 13.80
C GLN A 100 -18.74 16.40 14.11
N ASP A 101 -19.61 16.00 13.18
CA ASP A 101 -20.44 14.80 13.31
C ASP A 101 -19.62 13.52 13.21
N LEU A 102 -18.64 13.46 12.30
CA LEU A 102 -17.79 12.28 12.09
C LEU A 102 -16.90 12.01 13.29
N TYR A 103 -16.26 13.05 13.83
CA TYR A 103 -15.28 12.93 14.91
C TYR A 103 -15.85 13.22 16.31
N LYS A 104 -17.16 13.48 16.40
CA LYS A 104 -17.87 13.73 17.66
C LYS A 104 -17.19 14.80 18.51
N SER A 105 -16.69 15.85 17.86
CA SER A 105 -15.91 16.89 18.51
C SER A 105 -16.26 18.27 17.97
N THR A 106 -16.39 19.23 18.89
CA THR A 106 -16.50 20.66 18.58
C THR A 106 -15.18 21.41 18.77
N ASP A 107 -14.11 20.70 19.15
CA ASP A 107 -12.77 21.28 19.27
C ASP A 107 -12.30 21.79 17.90
N PRO A 108 -12.03 23.11 17.76
CA PRO A 108 -11.56 23.72 16.52
C PRO A 108 -10.35 23.03 15.89
N LEU A 109 -9.39 22.57 16.71
CA LEU A 109 -8.16 21.96 16.20
C LEU A 109 -8.42 20.55 15.68
N ARG A 110 -9.21 19.75 16.40
CA ARG A 110 -9.63 18.42 15.91
C ARG A 110 -10.42 18.51 14.61
N VAL A 111 -11.30 19.51 14.49
CA VAL A 111 -12.07 19.74 13.27
C VAL A 111 -11.16 20.17 12.11
N ALA A 112 -10.16 21.02 12.35
CA ALA A 112 -9.17 21.40 11.35
C ALA A 112 -8.33 20.21 10.84
N ILE A 113 -7.92 19.31 11.72
CA ILE A 113 -7.25 18.05 11.34
C ILE A 113 -8.18 17.20 10.46
N GLY A 114 -9.45 17.08 10.86
CA GLY A 114 -10.48 16.37 10.09
C GLY A 114 -10.71 16.96 8.70
N TYR A 115 -10.62 18.28 8.59
CA TYR A 115 -10.89 19.03 7.37
C TYR A 115 -9.76 18.89 6.33
N ASN A 116 -8.51 19.08 6.76
CA ASN A 116 -7.35 19.09 5.84
C ASN A 116 -6.74 17.70 5.62
N ALA A 117 -6.73 16.84 6.64
CA ALA A 117 -6.01 15.58 6.57
C ALA A 117 -6.84 14.49 5.88
N SER A 118 -6.15 13.60 5.14
CA SER A 118 -6.80 12.41 4.58
C SER A 118 -7.37 11.50 5.68
N TYR A 119 -8.31 10.61 5.32
CA TYR A 119 -8.84 9.61 6.26
C TYR A 119 -7.72 8.80 6.95
N LYS A 120 -6.68 8.41 6.18
CA LYS A 120 -5.51 7.68 6.73
C LYS A 120 -4.74 8.51 7.76
N ALA A 121 -4.56 9.81 7.50
CA ALA A 121 -3.85 10.70 8.41
C ALA A 121 -4.65 11.00 9.68
N ASN A 122 -5.98 11.12 9.58
CA ASN A 122 -6.87 11.21 10.75
C ASN A 122 -6.82 9.95 11.61
N LYS A 123 -6.87 8.76 10.99
CA LYS A 123 -6.75 7.50 11.72
C LYS A 123 -5.39 7.37 12.41
N LEU A 124 -4.30 7.76 11.73
CA LEU A 124 -2.97 7.78 12.32
C LEU A 124 -2.87 8.74 13.51
N PHE A 125 -3.48 9.92 13.40
CA PHE A 125 -3.53 10.89 14.48
C PHE A 125 -4.29 10.34 15.70
N GLU A 126 -5.40 9.64 15.49
CA GLU A 126 -6.15 8.97 16.56
C GLU A 126 -5.34 7.86 17.25
N GLU A 127 -4.49 7.16 16.50
CA GLU A 127 -3.65 6.06 17.02
C GLU A 127 -2.36 6.56 17.70
N THR A 128 -1.77 7.65 17.21
CA THR A 128 -0.38 8.02 17.54
C THR A 128 -0.19 9.48 17.97
N GLY A 129 -1.20 10.33 17.80
CA GLY A 129 -1.08 11.78 18.00
C GLY A 129 -0.23 12.50 16.94
N ALA A 130 0.23 11.79 15.90
CA ALA A 130 1.16 12.34 14.91
C ALA A 130 0.44 12.90 13.67
N LEU A 131 0.88 14.08 13.19
CA LEU A 131 0.38 14.68 11.95
C LEU A 131 1.46 14.78 10.85
N PRO A 132 1.06 14.69 9.56
CA PRO A 132 1.88 15.15 8.44
C PRO A 132 2.21 16.65 8.56
N ALA A 133 3.38 17.07 8.07
CA ALA A 133 3.84 18.46 8.15
C ALA A 133 2.83 19.47 7.53
N GLU A 134 2.27 19.15 6.35
CA GLU A 134 1.24 19.98 5.69
C GLU A 134 0.02 20.21 6.60
N THR A 135 -0.42 19.17 7.31
CA THR A 135 -1.57 19.25 8.23
C THR A 135 -1.21 19.96 9.53
N ALA A 136 -0.01 19.76 10.07
CA ALA A 136 0.44 20.50 11.25
C ALA A 136 0.53 22.01 10.97
N ASP A 137 1.13 22.39 9.84
CA ASP A 137 1.17 23.78 9.38
C ASP A 137 -0.23 24.35 9.19
N TYR A 138 -1.15 23.56 8.62
CA TYR A 138 -2.55 23.96 8.48
C TYR A 138 -3.22 24.23 9.84
N VAL A 139 -3.04 23.35 10.82
CA VAL A 139 -3.61 23.51 12.16
C VAL A 139 -3.02 24.74 12.86
N HIS A 140 -1.73 25.04 12.67
CA HIS A 140 -1.12 26.27 13.18
C HIS A 140 -1.72 27.54 12.56
N LYS A 141 -2.06 27.52 11.26
CA LYS A 141 -2.77 28.65 10.62
C LYS A 141 -4.15 28.85 11.22
N VAL A 142 -4.90 27.76 11.46
CA VAL A 142 -6.23 27.83 12.09
C VAL A 142 -6.11 28.35 13.52
N ALA A 143 -5.16 27.86 14.32
CA ALA A 143 -4.91 28.33 15.67
C ALA A 143 -4.56 29.83 15.71
N ARG A 144 -3.74 30.29 14.76
CA ARG A 144 -3.39 31.72 14.62
C ARG A 144 -4.60 32.57 14.26
N ALA A 145 -5.42 32.11 13.31
CA ALA A 145 -6.65 32.80 12.94
C ALA A 145 -7.65 32.89 14.11
N LEU A 146 -7.69 31.87 14.97
CA LEU A 146 -8.47 31.83 16.21
C LEU A 146 -7.83 32.56 17.39
N LYS A 147 -6.61 33.09 17.23
CA LYS A 147 -5.83 33.74 18.30
C LYS A 147 -5.62 32.84 19.52
N MET A 148 -5.44 31.54 19.30
CA MET A 148 -5.16 30.56 20.35
C MET A 148 -3.72 30.73 20.86
N ASP A 149 -3.50 30.41 22.14
CA ASP A 149 -2.16 30.40 22.73
C ASP A 149 -1.27 29.39 21.99
N PRO A 150 -0.09 29.76 21.48
CA PRO A 150 0.85 28.83 20.87
C PRO A 150 1.14 27.57 21.72
N GLN A 151 1.08 27.67 23.05
CA GLN A 151 1.28 26.52 23.94
C GLN A 151 0.09 25.53 23.96
N SER A 152 -1.10 25.97 23.55
CA SER A 152 -2.28 25.10 23.45
C SER A 152 -2.29 24.21 22.19
N VAL A 153 -1.32 24.39 21.30
CA VAL A 153 -1.22 23.73 19.97
C VAL A 153 -0.08 22.70 19.95
N ALA A 154 0.20 22.04 21.09
CA ALA A 154 1.25 21.02 21.19
C ALA A 154 0.89 19.78 20.37
N ILE A 155 1.19 19.81 19.07
CA ILE A 155 0.95 18.74 18.12
C ILE A 155 2.28 18.07 17.82
N SER A 156 2.38 16.77 18.06
CA SER A 156 3.56 16.01 17.65
C SER A 156 3.56 15.90 16.12
N THR A 157 4.48 16.61 15.48
CA THR A 157 4.79 16.42 14.06
C THR A 157 5.57 15.11 13.92
N MET A 158 5.27 14.30 12.90
CA MET A 158 6.23 13.24 12.50
C MET A 158 7.54 13.94 12.14
N PRO A 159 8.72 13.44 12.57
CA PRO A 159 9.97 14.15 12.33
C PRO A 159 10.28 14.20 10.83
N ALA A 160 10.13 15.39 10.25
CA ALA A 160 11.09 15.91 9.29
C ALA A 160 12.27 16.51 10.09
N GLY A 161 13.48 16.44 9.54
CA GLY A 161 14.72 16.75 10.25
C GLY A 161 14.72 18.01 11.13
N GLN A 162 15.21 17.80 12.36
CA GLN A 162 15.81 18.69 13.37
C GLN A 162 15.28 20.12 13.60
N SER A 163 14.95 20.44 14.86
CA SER A 163 15.55 21.54 15.66
C SER A 163 14.89 21.67 17.05
N PHE A 164 15.63 22.20 18.04
CA PHE A 164 15.08 23.03 19.14
C PHE A 164 16.09 24.14 19.48
N ALA A 165 15.78 25.35 19.98
CA ALA A 165 14.62 26.27 19.98
C ALA A 165 15.08 27.58 20.70
N PRO A 166 14.43 28.76 20.50
CA PRO A 166 14.31 29.73 21.60
C PRO A 166 12.91 30.35 21.79
N GLY A 167 12.60 30.61 23.05
CA GLY A 167 11.57 31.54 23.52
C GLY A 167 11.47 31.59 25.04
N THR A 168 11.82 32.73 25.67
CA THR A 168 11.20 33.25 26.91
C THR A 168 11.31 34.78 26.97
N ILE A 169 10.27 35.44 27.51
CA ILE A 169 10.14 36.87 27.91
C ILE A 169 9.72 37.90 26.83
N GLU A 170 9.61 37.58 25.55
CA GLU A 170 9.33 38.62 24.52
C GLU A 170 7.86 38.88 24.16
N ASN A 171 6.89 38.08 24.59
CA ASN A 171 5.50 38.28 24.13
C ASN A 171 4.65 39.27 24.94
N LEU A 172 5.20 39.93 25.97
CA LEU A 172 4.51 41.01 26.71
C LEU A 172 5.21 42.38 26.65
N THR A 173 6.49 42.48 26.23
CA THR A 173 7.12 43.78 25.85
C THR A 173 6.82 44.16 24.40
N ALA A 174 5.92 43.44 23.72
CA ALA A 174 5.33 43.84 22.44
C ALA A 174 4.54 45.17 22.52
N ALA A 175 4.07 45.59 23.70
CA ALA A 175 3.20 46.76 23.81
C ALA A 175 3.94 48.05 24.20
N GLN A 176 5.27 48.00 24.40
CA GLN A 176 6.14 49.18 24.56
C GLN A 176 6.99 49.49 23.32
N GLY A 177 6.73 48.88 22.16
CA GLY A 177 5.52 49.27 21.48
C GLY A 177 5.31 50.78 21.60
N SER A 178 5.64 51.43 20.49
CA SER A 178 4.86 52.55 19.97
C SER A 178 5.06 53.93 20.59
N PHE A 179 5.64 54.05 21.80
CA PHE A 179 5.97 55.38 22.33
C PHE A 179 7.36 55.90 21.88
N LEU A 180 8.41 55.08 21.84
CA LEU A 180 9.75 55.52 21.39
C LEU A 180 9.82 55.84 19.88
N ASP A 181 8.76 55.49 19.17
CA ASP A 181 8.44 56.05 17.85
C ASP A 181 8.20 57.57 17.84
N SER A 182 8.10 58.27 18.97
CA SER A 182 8.10 59.75 18.94
C SER A 182 9.51 60.37 18.86
N MET A 183 10.59 59.61 19.11
CA MET A 183 11.98 60.15 19.13
C MET A 183 12.85 59.81 17.91
N LYS A 184 12.33 58.92 17.05
CA LYS A 184 12.32 59.21 15.62
C LYS A 184 11.67 60.57 15.42
N GLN A 185 12.47 61.62 15.35
CA GLN A 185 11.95 62.93 15.69
C GLN A 185 13.12 63.69 16.32
N ALA A 186 14.40 63.48 15.99
CA ALA A 186 14.90 64.20 14.83
C ALA A 186 16.36 63.93 14.39
N LEU A 187 17.23 63.25 15.14
CA LEU A 187 18.68 63.55 14.98
C LEU A 187 19.61 62.34 15.20
N GLY A 188 20.35 61.92 14.17
CA GLY A 188 21.62 61.16 14.33
C GLY A 188 21.87 59.92 13.47
N ILE A 189 20.98 59.62 12.52
CA ILE A 189 20.78 58.37 11.75
C ILE A 189 21.98 57.78 10.94
N HIS A 190 23.22 58.28 11.02
CA HIS A 190 24.29 57.83 10.10
C HIS A 190 25.44 56.97 10.67
N GLN A 191 25.62 56.84 11.99
CA GLN A 191 26.74 56.04 12.55
C GLN A 191 26.38 54.60 12.94
N GLN A 192 25.11 54.30 13.20
CA GLN A 192 24.70 53.03 13.80
C GLN A 192 24.43 51.91 12.76
N ILE A 193 24.02 52.29 11.54
CA ILE A 193 23.72 51.36 10.44
C ILE A 193 24.98 50.59 10.00
N THR A 194 26.15 51.23 10.06
CA THR A 194 27.44 50.66 9.62
C THR A 194 28.02 49.64 10.61
N SER A 195 27.84 49.85 11.92
CA SER A 195 28.33 48.92 12.96
C SER A 195 27.45 47.66 13.09
N GLU A 196 26.14 47.80 12.90
CA GLU A 196 25.20 46.66 12.98
C GLU A 196 25.26 45.75 11.75
N THR A 197 25.50 46.32 10.55
CA THR A 197 25.74 45.51 9.34
C THR A 197 27.06 44.74 9.41
N LEU A 198 28.11 45.31 10.02
CA LEU A 198 29.37 44.60 10.23
C LEU A 198 29.23 43.44 11.22
N ALA A 199 28.54 43.67 12.34
CA ALA A 199 28.31 42.65 13.36
C ALA A 199 27.37 41.53 12.88
N SER A 200 26.35 41.87 12.09
CA SER A 200 25.43 40.90 11.45
C SER A 200 26.15 40.04 10.40
N ALA A 201 27.03 40.65 9.61
CA ALA A 201 27.81 39.92 8.61
C ALA A 201 28.86 39.00 9.23
N GLU A 202 29.55 39.44 10.29
CA GLU A 202 30.52 38.57 11.00
C GLU A 202 29.83 37.40 11.73
N ARG A 203 28.65 37.62 12.30
CA ARG A 203 27.84 36.52 12.89
C ARG A 203 27.33 35.55 11.82
N SER A 204 26.91 36.05 10.66
CA SER A 204 26.45 35.20 9.55
C SER A 204 27.61 34.41 8.92
N LYS A 205 28.81 34.99 8.83
CA LYS A 205 30.03 34.30 8.39
C LYS A 205 30.47 33.21 9.36
N ALA A 206 30.39 33.46 10.67
CA ALA A 206 30.67 32.47 11.71
C ALA A 206 29.64 31.32 11.70
N ALA A 207 28.36 31.61 11.50
CA ALA A 207 27.30 30.61 11.36
C ALA A 207 27.46 29.74 10.10
N ILE A 208 27.88 30.32 8.99
CA ILE A 208 28.18 29.59 7.74
C ILE A 208 29.44 28.72 7.89
N ASP A 209 30.50 29.21 8.55
CA ASP A 209 31.71 28.40 8.82
C ASP A 209 31.42 27.25 9.79
N GLN A 210 30.47 27.44 10.72
CA GLN A 210 29.98 26.40 11.63
C GLN A 210 29.11 25.36 10.91
N ALA A 211 28.26 25.78 9.97
CA ALA A 211 27.49 24.89 9.09
C ALA A 211 28.38 24.10 8.11
N THR A 212 29.47 24.72 7.62
CA THR A 212 30.44 24.07 6.73
C THR A 212 31.28 23.02 7.48
N LYS A 213 31.64 23.28 8.74
CA LYS A 213 32.30 22.29 9.62
C LYS A 213 31.36 21.17 10.08
N ALA A 214 30.08 21.45 10.28
CA ALA A 214 29.06 20.43 10.56
C ALA A 214 28.82 19.49 9.35
N GLY A 215 28.98 19.99 8.12
CA GLY A 215 28.90 19.19 6.89
C GLY A 215 30.08 18.24 6.64
N ILE A 216 31.25 18.50 7.24
CA ILE A 216 32.45 17.64 7.13
C ILE A 216 32.50 16.57 8.26
N GLY A 217 31.61 16.67 9.25
CA GLY A 217 31.71 15.95 10.52
C GLY A 217 30.78 14.76 10.76
N LEU A 218 30.19 14.12 9.74
CA LEU A 218 29.26 12.99 9.95
C LEU A 218 29.92 11.61 9.78
N LYS A 219 30.78 11.25 10.74
CA LYS A 219 31.06 9.85 11.11
C LYS A 219 29.86 9.15 11.79
N THR A 220 28.66 9.73 11.69
CA THR A 220 27.39 9.19 12.18
C THR A 220 26.56 8.50 11.07
N GLU A 221 27.16 8.25 9.91
CA GLU A 221 26.51 7.54 8.79
C GLU A 221 26.30 6.03 9.05
N THR A 222 26.98 5.40 10.00
CA THR A 222 26.74 3.98 10.33
C THR A 222 25.42 3.73 11.06
N ALA A 223 24.92 4.69 11.86
CA ALA A 223 23.68 4.52 12.61
C ALA A 223 22.41 4.72 11.75
N ALA A 224 22.44 5.59 10.74
CA ALA A 224 21.33 5.80 9.81
C ALA A 224 21.22 4.66 8.77
N VAL A 225 22.37 4.05 8.40
CA VAL A 225 22.43 2.86 7.54
C VAL A 225 21.84 1.63 8.25
N GLU A 226 22.10 1.45 9.54
CA GLU A 226 21.46 0.38 10.33
C GLU A 226 19.96 0.61 10.51
N ASN A 227 19.54 1.84 10.82
CA ASN A 227 18.12 2.15 11.03
C ASN A 227 17.28 2.01 9.73
N THR A 228 17.87 2.30 8.57
CA THR A 228 17.19 2.15 7.27
C THR A 228 17.17 0.70 6.78
N LYS A 229 18.23 -0.09 7.07
CA LYS A 229 18.19 -1.56 6.92
C LYS A 229 17.08 -2.17 7.79
N ASP A 230 16.92 -1.69 9.02
CA ASP A 230 15.92 -2.19 9.96
C ASP A 230 14.49 -1.82 9.51
N ILE A 231 14.29 -0.63 8.94
CA ILE A 231 12.99 -0.20 8.37
C ILE A 231 12.64 -0.98 7.10
N SER A 232 13.59 -1.20 6.19
CA SER A 232 13.38 -2.02 4.99
C SER A 232 13.12 -3.48 5.36
N ALA A 233 13.91 -4.06 6.26
CA ALA A 233 13.67 -5.41 6.79
C ALA A 233 12.28 -5.52 7.44
N ARG A 234 11.85 -4.52 8.23
CA ARG A 234 10.49 -4.47 8.80
C ARG A 234 9.39 -4.30 7.75
N GLN A 235 9.64 -3.59 6.64
CA GLN A 235 8.68 -3.48 5.53
C GLN A 235 8.56 -4.79 4.74
N HIS A 236 9.66 -5.49 4.48
CA HIS A 236 9.64 -6.84 3.88
C HIS A 236 8.95 -7.86 4.81
N LEU A 237 9.28 -7.83 6.10
CA LEU A 237 8.60 -8.65 7.11
C LEU A 237 7.10 -8.32 7.16
N ASN A 238 6.69 -7.06 7.02
CA ASN A 238 5.27 -6.70 6.96
C ASN A 238 4.58 -7.16 5.66
N PHE A 239 5.28 -7.12 4.52
CA PHE A 239 4.75 -7.55 3.22
C PHE A 239 4.49 -9.05 3.14
N PHE A 240 5.36 -9.87 3.72
CA PHE A 240 5.17 -11.33 3.81
C PHE A 240 4.38 -11.79 5.04
N GLY A 241 3.94 -10.84 5.88
CA GLY A 241 3.26 -11.13 7.14
C GLY A 241 4.15 -11.87 8.13
N LEU A 242 5.45 -11.60 8.15
CA LEU A 242 6.49 -12.18 9.02
C LEU A 242 6.90 -11.26 10.18
N ALA A 243 6.29 -10.08 10.29
CA ALA A 243 6.63 -9.09 11.31
C ALA A 243 6.27 -9.60 12.72
N THR A 244 7.29 -9.93 13.53
CA THR A 244 7.13 -10.56 14.86
C THR A 244 6.43 -9.66 15.90
N ASP A 245 6.26 -8.38 15.58
CA ASP A 245 5.55 -7.37 16.37
C ASP A 245 4.03 -7.37 16.14
N LYS A 246 3.52 -8.12 15.16
CA LYS A 246 2.09 -8.34 14.94
C LYS A 246 1.65 -9.72 15.42
N VAL A 247 0.58 -9.74 16.20
CA VAL A 247 -0.05 -10.96 16.75
C VAL A 247 -0.44 -11.95 15.64
N ASP A 248 -0.80 -11.46 14.46
CA ASP A 248 -1.24 -12.26 13.30
C ASP A 248 -0.14 -12.57 12.27
N SER A 249 1.13 -12.30 12.58
CA SER A 249 2.21 -12.66 11.65
C SER A 249 2.37 -14.18 11.55
N ARG A 250 2.74 -14.70 10.39
CA ARG A 250 3.03 -16.11 10.15
C ARG A 250 4.13 -16.62 11.10
N ILE A 251 5.10 -15.80 11.47
CA ILE A 251 6.09 -16.16 12.51
C ILE A 251 5.45 -16.21 13.89
N SER A 252 4.56 -15.26 14.24
CA SER A 252 3.77 -15.31 15.49
C SER A 252 2.87 -16.56 15.56
N ILE A 253 2.20 -16.93 14.46
CA ILE A 253 1.36 -18.13 14.35
C ILE A 253 2.20 -19.41 14.53
N GLU A 254 3.37 -19.49 13.89
CA GLU A 254 4.27 -20.64 14.06
C GLU A 254 4.93 -20.66 15.46
N ASN A 255 5.20 -19.50 16.07
CA ASN A 255 5.64 -19.42 17.46
C ASN A 255 4.55 -19.85 18.46
N GLN A 256 3.28 -19.53 18.18
CA GLN A 256 2.15 -20.04 18.95
C GLN A 256 2.01 -21.55 18.80
N ARG A 257 2.26 -22.10 17.60
CA ARG A 257 2.32 -23.56 17.38
C ARG A 257 3.45 -24.23 18.16
N ILE A 258 4.64 -23.61 18.21
CA ILE A 258 5.76 -24.08 19.05
C ILE A 258 5.36 -24.05 20.53
N ALA A 259 4.79 -22.95 21.01
CA ALA A 259 4.37 -22.82 22.40
C ALA A 259 3.28 -23.85 22.79
N GLN A 260 2.33 -24.14 21.89
CA GLN A 260 1.32 -25.18 22.09
C GLN A 260 1.94 -26.58 22.10
N ALA A 261 2.87 -26.87 21.19
CA ALA A 261 3.60 -28.13 21.17
C ALA A 261 4.43 -28.32 22.44
N ASP A 262 5.12 -27.28 22.90
CA ASP A 262 5.91 -27.29 24.14
C ASP A 262 5.04 -27.50 25.38
N ALA A 263 3.83 -26.92 25.43
CA ALA A 263 2.89 -27.16 26.52
C ALA A 263 2.43 -28.63 26.57
N ILE A 264 2.27 -29.28 25.41
CA ILE A 264 1.93 -30.71 25.32
C ILE A 264 3.14 -31.56 25.73
N LEU A 265 4.34 -31.26 25.24
CA LEU A 265 5.57 -31.97 25.57
C LEU A 265 5.89 -31.86 27.07
N ALA A 266 5.76 -30.67 27.68
CA ALA A 266 5.98 -30.48 29.11
C ALA A 266 5.02 -31.30 29.99
N LYS A 267 3.83 -31.62 29.47
CA LYS A 267 2.84 -32.45 30.15
C LYS A 267 3.09 -33.94 29.96
N VAL A 268 3.55 -34.36 28.78
CA VAL A 268 3.68 -35.77 28.38
C VAL A 268 5.07 -36.33 28.72
N GLN A 269 6.13 -35.54 28.57
CA GLN A 269 7.52 -35.95 28.81
C GLN A 269 7.74 -36.55 30.21
N PRO A 270 7.27 -35.95 31.31
CA PRO A 270 7.52 -36.51 32.65
C PRO A 270 6.86 -37.88 32.83
N GLU A 271 5.73 -38.13 32.17
CA GLU A 271 5.06 -39.43 32.21
C GLU A 271 5.77 -40.48 31.35
N VAL A 272 6.27 -40.07 30.17
CA VAL A 272 7.10 -40.92 29.30
C VAL A 272 8.38 -41.32 30.02
N ASP A 273 9.08 -40.36 30.64
CA ASP A 273 10.31 -40.61 31.41
C ASP A 273 10.05 -41.51 32.61
N ARG A 274 8.92 -41.28 33.32
CA ARG A 274 8.52 -42.11 34.46
C ARG A 274 8.26 -43.56 34.03
N ILE A 275 7.61 -43.77 32.88
CA ILE A 275 7.35 -45.12 32.36
C ILE A 275 8.64 -45.77 31.86
N ALA A 276 9.50 -45.01 31.18
CA ALA A 276 10.78 -45.49 30.67
C ALA A 276 11.77 -45.89 31.80
N ALA A 277 11.65 -45.27 32.97
CA ALA A 277 12.44 -45.58 34.15
C ALA A 277 11.97 -46.83 34.94
N ILE A 278 10.83 -47.44 34.57
CA ILE A 278 10.33 -48.64 35.26
C ILE A 278 11.18 -49.86 34.84
N ASP A 279 11.91 -50.41 35.81
CA ASP A 279 12.70 -51.62 35.63
C ASP A 279 11.78 -52.85 35.68
N ILE A 280 11.69 -53.56 34.55
CA ILE A 280 10.87 -54.77 34.39
C ILE A 280 11.23 -55.87 35.40
N THR A 281 12.45 -55.89 35.91
CA THR A 281 12.92 -56.90 36.86
C THR A 281 12.53 -56.60 38.31
N LYS A 282 12.14 -55.35 38.60
CA LYS A 282 11.76 -54.88 39.94
C LYS A 282 10.28 -54.58 40.09
N ASP A 283 9.62 -54.15 39.01
CA ASP A 283 8.17 -53.89 38.97
C ASP A 283 7.56 -54.35 37.62
N PRO A 284 7.39 -55.66 37.41
CA PRO A 284 6.87 -56.20 36.16
C PRO A 284 5.41 -55.80 35.89
N ALA A 285 4.60 -55.59 36.94
CA ALA A 285 3.21 -55.16 36.81
C ALA A 285 3.11 -53.66 36.43
N GLY A 286 3.91 -52.81 37.08
CA GLY A 286 4.04 -51.40 36.72
C GLY A 286 4.64 -51.21 35.34
N TRP A 287 5.55 -52.08 34.91
CA TRP A 287 6.10 -52.07 33.55
C TRP A 287 5.02 -52.36 32.50
N LEU A 288 4.18 -53.38 32.71
CA LEU A 288 3.09 -53.73 31.79
C LEU A 288 2.04 -52.62 31.67
N LEU A 289 1.62 -52.04 32.81
CA LEU A 289 0.70 -50.89 32.85
C LEU A 289 1.34 -49.64 32.23
N GLY A 290 2.65 -49.46 32.42
CA GLY A 290 3.45 -48.45 31.76
C GLY A 290 3.42 -48.57 30.24
N GLN A 291 3.59 -49.78 29.69
CA GLN A 291 3.54 -50.02 28.23
C GLN A 291 2.17 -49.67 27.62
N LEU A 292 1.07 -50.03 28.30
CA LEU A 292 -0.28 -49.64 27.87
C LEU A 292 -0.50 -48.13 27.89
N LYS A 293 0.05 -47.44 28.89
CA LYS A 293 0.01 -45.97 28.97
C LYS A 293 0.91 -45.32 27.92
N MET A 294 2.06 -45.92 27.60
CA MET A 294 2.94 -45.49 26.51
C MET A 294 2.28 -45.57 25.14
N MET A 295 1.41 -46.56 24.88
CA MET A 295 0.66 -46.62 23.62
C MET A 295 -0.26 -45.41 23.38
N SER A 296 -0.77 -44.77 24.44
CA SER A 296 -1.60 -43.57 24.31
C SER A 296 -0.81 -42.27 24.37
N LEU A 297 0.34 -42.27 25.05
CA LEU A 297 1.23 -41.10 25.19
C LEU A 297 2.19 -40.94 24.01
N ALA A 298 2.68 -42.02 23.41
CA ALA A 298 3.63 -41.97 22.29
C ALA A 298 3.08 -41.25 21.04
N PRO A 299 1.81 -41.44 20.62
CA PRO A 299 1.24 -40.66 19.52
C PRO A 299 1.14 -39.17 19.86
N GLN A 300 0.79 -38.82 21.10
CA GLN A 300 0.70 -37.42 21.54
C GLN A 300 2.07 -36.75 21.55
N TYR A 301 3.08 -37.46 22.04
CA TYR A 301 4.47 -37.02 22.04
C TYR A 301 5.01 -36.84 20.62
N ASN A 302 4.87 -37.85 19.76
CA ASN A 302 5.37 -37.81 18.39
C ASN A 302 4.65 -36.74 17.54
N ASN A 303 3.35 -36.54 17.74
CA ASN A 303 2.60 -35.49 17.06
C ASN A 303 3.02 -34.09 17.53
N ALA A 304 3.28 -33.91 18.83
CA ALA A 304 3.76 -32.64 19.37
C ALA A 304 5.18 -32.32 18.86
N GLU A 305 6.08 -33.30 18.82
CA GLU A 305 7.42 -33.05 18.27
C GLU A 305 7.43 -32.85 16.74
N ALA A 306 6.61 -33.58 16.00
CA ALA A 306 6.45 -33.34 14.56
C ALA A 306 5.89 -31.94 14.28
N ALA A 307 4.93 -31.47 15.09
CA ALA A 307 4.37 -30.13 14.99
C ALA A 307 5.42 -29.05 15.30
N LYS A 308 6.21 -29.24 16.37
CA LYS A 308 7.30 -28.34 16.76
C LYS A 308 8.39 -28.28 15.70
N SER A 309 8.87 -29.43 15.23
CA SER A 309 9.90 -29.52 14.19
C SER A 309 9.44 -28.91 12.85
N SER A 310 8.18 -29.11 12.48
CA SER A 310 7.57 -28.52 11.28
C SER A 310 7.46 -26.99 11.37
N ALA A 311 7.08 -26.46 12.54
CA ALA A 311 7.00 -25.02 12.78
C ALA A 311 8.38 -24.36 12.72
N ILE A 312 9.40 -24.96 13.36
CA ILE A 312 10.80 -24.51 13.31
C ILE A 312 11.33 -24.50 11.87
N ALA A 313 11.12 -25.57 11.11
CA ALA A 313 11.54 -25.66 9.71
C ALA A 313 10.85 -24.60 8.83
N THR A 314 9.59 -24.29 9.12
CA THR A 314 8.82 -23.25 8.42
C THR A 314 9.36 -21.86 8.74
N ILE A 315 9.66 -21.56 10.00
CA ILE A 315 10.32 -20.30 10.40
C ILE A 315 11.67 -20.15 9.69
N GLY A 316 12.49 -21.21 9.65
CA GLY A 316 13.79 -21.18 8.94
C GLY A 316 13.67 -20.90 7.43
N LYS A 317 12.65 -21.46 6.76
CA LYS A 317 12.37 -21.16 5.34
C LYS A 317 11.93 -19.72 5.13
N LEU A 318 11.10 -19.20 6.02
CA LEU A 318 10.62 -17.81 5.96
C LEU A 318 11.76 -16.80 6.22
N GLN A 319 12.70 -17.14 7.10
CA GLN A 319 13.91 -16.36 7.33
C GLN A 319 14.84 -16.40 6.10
N ALA A 320 15.06 -17.57 5.49
CA ALA A 320 15.89 -17.71 4.31
C ALA A 320 15.36 -16.97 3.06
N ILE A 321 14.04 -16.93 2.87
CA ILE A 321 13.39 -16.12 1.81
C ILE A 321 13.64 -14.63 2.05
N THR A 322 13.53 -14.18 3.30
CA THR A 322 13.78 -12.79 3.70
C THR A 322 15.25 -12.41 3.46
N ASP A 323 16.19 -13.27 3.84
CA ASP A 323 17.63 -13.05 3.64
C ASP A 323 18.04 -13.02 2.17
N ASN A 324 17.40 -13.83 1.32
CA ASN A 324 17.69 -13.84 -0.12
C ASN A 324 17.12 -12.61 -0.84
N GLN A 325 16.00 -12.05 -0.39
CA GLN A 325 15.45 -10.81 -0.96
C GLN A 325 16.19 -9.56 -0.49
N ASN A 326 16.59 -9.50 0.80
CA ASN A 326 17.46 -8.43 1.32
C ASN A 326 18.84 -8.39 0.61
N LYS A 327 19.26 -9.48 -0.04
CA LYS A 327 20.50 -9.51 -0.86
C LYS A 327 20.29 -9.02 -2.30
N LEU A 328 19.05 -8.97 -2.80
CA LEU A 328 18.74 -8.64 -4.20
C LEU A 328 18.39 -7.15 -4.43
N GLU A 329 17.85 -6.42 -3.44
CA GLU A 329 17.38 -5.04 -3.66
C GLU A 329 18.31 -3.92 -3.12
N THR A 330 19.31 -4.23 -2.30
CA THR A 330 19.98 -3.22 -1.47
C THR A 330 21.22 -2.50 -2.05
N PRO A 331 22.01 -3.00 -3.02
CA PRO A 331 23.20 -2.27 -3.47
C PRO A 331 22.92 -1.07 -4.39
N LEU A 332 21.98 -1.18 -5.33
CA LEU A 332 21.85 -0.22 -6.45
C LEU A 332 21.06 1.05 -6.10
N MET A 333 20.01 0.92 -5.28
CA MET A 333 19.19 2.07 -4.85
C MET A 333 19.91 2.93 -3.80
N LEU A 334 20.77 2.30 -2.97
CA LEU A 334 21.56 3.01 -1.95
C LEU A 334 22.70 3.81 -2.58
N ASP A 335 23.43 3.24 -3.55
CA ASP A 335 24.53 3.94 -4.24
C ASP A 335 24.00 5.17 -5.02
N ASN A 336 22.87 5.02 -5.72
CA ASN A 336 22.23 6.13 -6.44
C ASN A 336 21.70 7.24 -5.51
N ARG A 337 21.18 6.87 -4.33
CA ARG A 337 20.69 7.84 -3.34
C ARG A 337 21.84 8.54 -2.61
N ASN A 338 22.91 7.82 -2.28
CA ASN A 338 24.09 8.39 -1.65
C ASN A 338 24.85 9.32 -2.61
N ARG A 339 24.91 9.01 -3.92
CA ARG A 339 25.46 9.91 -4.94
C ARG A 339 24.59 11.15 -5.16
N ALA A 340 23.26 11.01 -5.16
CA ALA A 340 22.36 12.16 -5.24
C ALA A 340 22.46 13.07 -4.01
N LEU A 341 22.60 12.50 -2.81
CA LEU A 341 22.83 13.25 -1.58
C LEU A 341 24.21 13.95 -1.58
N ALA A 342 25.27 13.28 -2.05
CA ALA A 342 26.59 13.89 -2.22
C ALA A 342 26.52 15.11 -3.16
N ALA A 343 25.83 14.98 -4.30
CA ALA A 343 25.62 16.09 -5.24
C ALA A 343 24.76 17.23 -4.66
N GLU A 344 23.75 16.92 -3.84
CA GLU A 344 22.94 17.94 -3.14
C GLU A 344 23.75 18.65 -2.04
N THR A 345 24.63 17.94 -1.33
CA THR A 345 25.53 18.54 -0.33
C THR A 345 26.60 19.41 -0.97
N GLU A 346 27.15 19.03 -2.13
CA GLU A 346 28.07 19.87 -2.91
C GLU A 346 27.38 21.11 -3.46
N LEU A 347 26.12 20.99 -3.94
CA LEU A 347 25.31 22.12 -4.37
C LEU A 347 25.00 23.08 -3.21
N ALA A 348 24.70 22.55 -2.03
CA ALA A 348 24.47 23.33 -0.83
C ALA A 348 25.75 24.04 -0.36
N ALA A 349 26.91 23.38 -0.43
CA ALA A 349 28.21 23.98 -0.15
C ALA A 349 28.55 25.10 -1.15
N ALA A 350 28.32 24.89 -2.46
CA ALA A 350 28.51 25.90 -3.49
C ALA A 350 27.56 27.11 -3.31
N ASN A 351 26.31 26.88 -2.94
CA ASN A 351 25.35 27.93 -2.61
C ASN A 351 25.73 28.68 -1.33
N ALA A 352 26.30 28.00 -0.33
CA ALA A 352 26.81 28.62 0.89
C ALA A 352 28.07 29.48 0.61
N ILE A 353 28.95 29.04 -0.30
CA ILE A 353 30.10 29.82 -0.77
C ILE A 353 29.61 31.08 -1.53
N LEU A 354 28.64 30.95 -2.44
CA LEU A 354 28.02 32.08 -3.14
C LEU A 354 27.31 33.06 -2.18
N ALA A 355 26.66 32.55 -1.12
CA ALA A 355 26.05 33.37 -0.09
C ALA A 355 27.12 34.10 0.75
N LYS A 356 28.22 33.42 1.09
CA LYS A 356 29.38 34.00 1.78
C LYS A 356 30.05 35.08 0.95
N GLU A 357 30.16 34.92 -0.37
CA GLU A 357 30.67 35.96 -1.27
C GLU A 357 29.79 37.21 -1.30
N LYS A 358 28.46 37.06 -1.44
CA LYS A 358 27.52 38.19 -1.38
C LYS A 358 27.61 38.92 -0.05
N LEU A 359 27.80 38.17 1.04
CA LEU A 359 27.98 38.71 2.36
C LEU A 359 29.32 39.46 2.51
N ASP A 360 30.42 38.90 1.99
CA ASP A 360 31.75 39.54 1.98
C ASP A 360 31.82 40.77 1.04
N GLU A 361 31.01 40.82 -0.01
CA GLU A 361 30.81 42.00 -0.87
C GLU A 361 30.04 43.11 -0.14
N THR A 362 28.96 42.74 0.55
CA THR A 362 28.16 43.68 1.37
C THR A 362 28.98 44.23 2.55
N THR A 363 29.80 43.38 3.19
CA THR A 363 30.73 43.77 4.27
C THR A 363 31.86 44.67 3.76
N ARG A 364 32.35 44.45 2.53
CA ARG A 364 33.33 45.33 1.88
C ARG A 364 32.77 46.71 1.59
N HIS A 365 31.55 46.77 1.04
CA HIS A 365 30.87 48.05 0.81
C HIS A 365 30.60 48.81 2.11
N ALA A 366 30.21 48.11 3.19
CA ALA A 366 30.05 48.69 4.51
C ALA A 366 31.38 49.21 5.10
N ARG A 367 32.47 48.45 4.99
CA ARG A 367 33.81 48.91 5.45
C ARG A 367 34.37 50.05 4.61
N LEU A 368 34.13 50.06 3.29
CA LEU A 368 34.50 51.19 2.41
C LEU A 368 33.71 52.45 2.76
N ALA A 369 32.42 52.32 3.05
CA ALA A 369 31.59 53.43 3.52
C ALA A 369 32.06 53.94 4.90
N GLU A 370 32.42 53.05 5.83
CA GLU A 370 32.97 53.41 7.14
C GLU A 370 34.34 54.09 7.04
N LEU A 371 35.23 53.61 6.16
CA LEU A 371 36.53 54.25 5.90
C LEU A 371 36.36 55.63 5.26
N THR A 372 35.42 55.77 4.33
CA THR A 372 35.12 57.05 3.67
C THR A 372 34.60 58.06 4.69
N ALA A 373 33.73 57.64 5.61
CA ALA A 373 33.24 58.46 6.72
C ALA A 373 34.35 58.84 7.73
N LYS A 374 35.28 57.93 8.05
CA LYS A 374 36.43 58.22 8.94
C LYS A 374 37.47 59.16 8.29
N VAL A 375 37.72 59.03 6.99
CA VAL A 375 38.61 59.93 6.23
C VAL A 375 38.03 61.35 6.14
N GLN A 376 36.71 61.49 6.13
CA GLN A 376 36.03 62.79 6.07
C GLN A 376 36.02 63.55 7.42
N TYR A 377 36.16 62.85 8.55
CA TYR A 377 36.00 63.44 9.89
C TYR A 377 37.25 63.45 10.78
N ASP A 378 38.30 62.66 10.50
CA ASP A 378 39.40 62.48 11.47
C ASP A 378 40.83 62.72 10.92
N GLY A 379 40.96 63.29 9.71
CA GLY A 379 42.23 63.85 9.21
C GLY A 379 43.44 62.90 9.15
N LYS A 380 43.25 61.57 9.19
CA LYS A 380 44.34 60.58 9.04
C LYS A 380 44.54 60.13 7.59
N SER A 381 45.81 59.92 7.26
CA SER A 381 46.39 59.90 5.90
C SER A 381 45.74 58.95 4.89
N MET A 382 45.47 59.50 3.71
CA MET A 382 44.93 58.89 2.48
C MET A 382 45.61 57.57 2.04
N ASP A 383 46.86 57.33 2.46
CA ASP A 383 47.64 56.11 2.16
C ASP A 383 47.07 54.82 2.76
N VAL A 384 46.48 54.89 3.97
CA VAL A 384 45.89 53.72 4.63
C VAL A 384 44.58 53.30 3.94
N ALA A 385 43.82 54.28 3.43
CA ALA A 385 42.60 54.05 2.67
C ALA A 385 42.89 53.41 1.31
N LEU A 386 43.91 53.89 0.60
CA LEU A 386 44.35 53.32 -0.69
C LEU A 386 44.91 51.89 -0.55
N THR A 387 45.70 51.63 0.48
CA THR A 387 46.25 50.28 0.74
C THR A 387 45.15 49.28 1.08
N THR A 388 44.17 49.69 1.88
CA THR A 388 43.01 48.85 2.23
C THR A 388 42.10 48.61 1.02
N ALA A 389 41.86 49.61 0.19
CA ALA A 389 41.08 49.47 -1.05
C ALA A 389 41.73 48.49 -2.04
N ARG A 390 43.06 48.54 -2.21
CA ARG A 390 43.81 47.57 -3.03
C ARG A 390 43.67 46.14 -2.48
N LEU A 391 43.82 45.96 -1.18
CA LEU A 391 43.72 44.63 -0.53
C LEU A 391 42.30 44.03 -0.64
N LEU A 392 41.26 44.87 -0.66
CA LEU A 392 39.86 44.44 -0.86
C LEU A 392 39.52 44.15 -2.33
N SER A 393 40.22 44.81 -3.27
CA SER A 393 40.10 44.59 -4.71
C SER A 393 40.74 43.26 -5.13
N ASP A 394 41.95 42.97 -4.66
CA ASP A 394 42.66 41.72 -4.96
C ASP A 394 41.91 40.49 -4.40
N LYS A 395 41.34 40.61 -3.20
CA LYS A 395 40.46 39.56 -2.62
C LYS A 395 39.14 39.38 -3.39
N GLY A 396 38.67 40.41 -4.11
CA GLY A 396 37.50 40.31 -4.97
C GLY A 396 37.75 39.63 -6.30
N ALA A 397 38.96 39.77 -6.85
CA ALA A 397 39.36 39.10 -8.08
C ALA A 397 39.48 37.58 -7.87
N ALA A 398 40.12 37.15 -6.77
CA ALA A 398 40.22 35.73 -6.42
C ALA A 398 38.85 35.08 -6.19
N ALA A 399 37.96 35.74 -5.44
CA ALA A 399 36.62 35.23 -5.17
C ALA A 399 35.78 35.04 -6.45
N ARG A 400 35.81 36.01 -7.38
CA ARG A 400 35.12 35.89 -8.69
C ARG A 400 35.65 34.73 -9.53
N GLN A 401 36.94 34.41 -9.43
CA GLN A 401 37.54 33.28 -10.13
C GLN A 401 37.04 31.95 -9.54
N ASP A 402 36.98 31.84 -8.21
CA ASP A 402 36.43 30.67 -7.52
C ASP A 402 34.93 30.48 -7.82
N ALA A 403 34.16 31.57 -7.89
CA ALA A 403 32.74 31.54 -8.26
C ALA A 403 32.51 31.11 -9.72
N ALA A 404 33.43 31.46 -10.63
CA ALA A 404 33.36 31.03 -12.03
C ALA A 404 33.66 29.53 -12.15
N ILE A 405 34.65 29.02 -11.40
CA ILE A 405 34.97 27.59 -11.32
C ILE A 405 33.79 26.81 -10.75
N ALA A 406 33.21 27.25 -9.64
CA ALA A 406 32.04 26.60 -9.02
C ALA A 406 30.80 26.57 -9.94
N ARG A 407 30.59 27.61 -10.76
CA ARG A 407 29.51 27.61 -11.77
C ARG A 407 29.77 26.61 -12.89
N GLN A 408 31.02 26.49 -13.34
CA GLN A 408 31.42 25.56 -14.38
C GLN A 408 31.29 24.10 -13.90
N GLU A 409 31.75 23.82 -12.68
CA GLU A 409 31.58 22.52 -12.02
C GLU A 409 30.09 22.20 -11.80
N GLY A 410 29.28 23.17 -11.37
CA GLY A 410 27.84 23.00 -11.21
C GLY A 410 27.08 22.74 -12.53
N MET A 411 27.59 23.19 -13.67
CA MET A 411 27.02 22.85 -14.98
C MET A 411 27.41 21.43 -15.41
N ILE A 412 28.68 21.05 -15.23
CA ILE A 412 29.18 19.70 -15.54
C ILE A 412 28.43 18.65 -14.70
N ASN A 413 28.24 18.91 -13.40
CA ASN A 413 27.50 18.01 -12.51
C ASN A 413 26.01 17.89 -12.89
N ARG A 414 25.40 18.95 -13.44
CA ARG A 414 24.00 18.88 -13.94
C ARG A 414 23.88 18.08 -15.24
N GLU A 415 24.86 18.17 -16.14
CA GLU A 415 24.88 17.38 -17.37
C GLU A 415 25.14 15.90 -17.04
N LEU A 416 26.11 15.60 -16.17
CA LEU A 416 26.35 14.25 -15.66
C LEU A 416 25.09 13.67 -14.99
N ALA A 417 24.41 14.44 -14.14
CA ALA A 417 23.17 14.00 -13.50
C ALA A 417 22.02 13.76 -14.51
N LYS A 418 21.97 14.51 -15.63
CA LYS A 418 21.00 14.26 -16.71
C LYS A 418 21.34 12.98 -17.48
N GLU A 419 22.61 12.78 -17.81
CA GLU A 419 23.07 11.55 -18.47
C GLU A 419 22.83 10.32 -17.59
N GLU A 420 23.10 10.41 -16.29
CA GLU A 420 22.84 9.31 -15.34
C GLU A 420 21.34 9.01 -15.20
N ARG A 421 20.48 10.04 -15.17
CA ARG A 421 19.02 9.84 -15.19
C ARG A 421 18.55 9.17 -16.47
N ALA A 422 19.08 9.58 -17.63
CA ALA A 422 18.76 8.96 -18.90
C ALA A 422 19.19 7.47 -18.92
N ARG A 423 20.40 7.15 -18.45
CA ARG A 423 20.87 5.76 -18.32
C ARG A 423 20.01 4.95 -17.35
N ALA A 424 19.62 5.52 -16.21
CA ALA A 424 18.75 4.86 -15.24
C ALA A 424 17.34 4.59 -15.81
N GLU A 425 16.79 5.52 -16.58
CA GLU A 425 15.51 5.33 -17.27
C GLU A 425 15.59 4.26 -18.36
N GLU A 426 16.67 4.25 -19.15
CA GLU A 426 16.93 3.21 -20.14
C GLU A 426 17.09 1.83 -19.50
N GLN A 427 17.82 1.75 -18.39
CA GLN A 427 18.00 0.50 -17.64
C GLN A 427 16.66 -0.01 -17.07
N ARG A 428 15.85 0.87 -16.46
CA ARG A 428 14.49 0.50 -16.00
C ARG A 428 13.57 0.06 -17.14
N LYS A 429 13.72 0.66 -18.32
CA LYS A 429 12.98 0.25 -19.50
C LYS A 429 13.43 -1.15 -19.95
N LEU A 430 14.73 -1.38 -20.03
CA LEU A 430 15.30 -2.69 -20.37
C LEU A 430 14.89 -3.77 -19.37
N GLU A 431 14.89 -3.48 -18.07
CA GLU A 431 14.42 -4.41 -17.02
C GLU A 431 12.96 -4.83 -17.23
N ARG A 432 12.06 -3.88 -17.51
CA ARG A 432 10.65 -4.20 -17.79
C ARG A 432 10.47 -5.04 -19.06
N ILE A 433 11.25 -4.71 -20.10
CA ILE A 433 11.28 -5.49 -21.35
C ILE A 433 11.80 -6.90 -21.07
N ASN A 434 12.85 -7.04 -20.27
CA ASN A 434 13.44 -8.33 -19.90
C ASN A 434 12.49 -9.18 -19.06
N ASN A 435 11.74 -8.57 -18.13
CA ASN A 435 10.71 -9.28 -17.37
C ASN A 435 9.61 -9.84 -18.31
N ALA A 436 9.15 -9.03 -19.27
CA ALA A 436 8.18 -9.47 -20.27
C ALA A 436 8.76 -10.57 -21.20
N ALA A 437 10.02 -10.45 -21.59
CA ALA A 437 10.71 -11.43 -22.42
C ALA A 437 10.84 -12.78 -21.69
N VAL A 438 11.31 -12.77 -20.44
CA VAL A 438 11.45 -13.96 -19.60
C VAL A 438 10.10 -14.61 -19.34
N LEU A 439 9.04 -13.82 -19.11
CA LEU A 439 7.68 -14.33 -18.96
C LEU A 439 7.26 -15.16 -20.17
N LEU A 440 7.60 -14.72 -21.38
CA LEU A 440 7.36 -15.42 -22.64
C LEU A 440 8.42 -16.50 -22.95
N GLY A 441 9.29 -16.82 -21.99
CA GLY A 441 10.33 -17.84 -22.14
C GLY A 441 11.47 -17.43 -23.09
N MET A 442 11.62 -16.15 -23.42
CA MET A 442 12.78 -15.63 -24.15
C MET A 442 13.96 -15.40 -23.20
N GLN A 443 15.16 -15.30 -23.76
CA GLN A 443 16.32 -14.84 -23.00
C GLN A 443 16.23 -13.33 -22.77
N PRO A 444 16.70 -12.80 -21.63
CA PRO A 444 16.84 -11.36 -21.42
C PRO A 444 17.73 -10.74 -22.50
N PHE A 445 17.36 -9.53 -22.95
CA PHE A 445 18.19 -8.72 -23.83
C PHE A 445 19.32 -8.06 -23.03
N THR A 446 20.50 -7.95 -23.64
CA THR A 446 21.65 -7.31 -22.98
C THR A 446 21.62 -5.79 -23.14
N SER A 447 20.93 -5.28 -24.17
CA SER A 447 20.76 -3.86 -24.44
C SER A 447 19.39 -3.53 -25.05
N LEU A 448 19.02 -2.24 -25.06
CA LEU A 448 17.82 -1.78 -25.80
C LEU A 448 17.99 -1.92 -27.32
N ASP A 449 19.21 -1.93 -27.83
CA ASP A 449 19.47 -2.14 -29.25
C ASP A 449 19.27 -3.60 -29.66
N ASP A 450 19.63 -4.55 -28.79
CA ASP A 450 19.27 -5.97 -28.98
C ASP A 450 17.76 -6.13 -29.07
N PHE A 451 17.02 -5.45 -28.20
CA PHE A 451 15.56 -5.46 -28.26
C PHE A 451 15.02 -4.84 -29.56
N ARG A 452 15.60 -3.72 -30.02
CA ARG A 452 15.25 -3.06 -31.30
C ARG A 452 15.61 -3.90 -32.53
N SER A 453 16.46 -4.92 -32.40
CA SER A 453 16.78 -5.85 -33.49
C SER A 453 15.64 -6.82 -33.82
N LEU A 454 14.66 -6.98 -32.92
CA LEU A 454 13.48 -7.81 -33.17
C LEU A 454 12.60 -7.23 -34.28
N LYS A 455 11.71 -8.06 -34.85
CA LYS A 455 10.66 -7.56 -35.74
C LYS A 455 9.76 -6.57 -34.99
N LYS A 456 9.30 -5.52 -35.68
CA LYS A 456 8.47 -4.45 -35.10
C LYS A 456 7.26 -4.97 -34.32
N GLU A 457 6.56 -5.96 -34.86
CA GLU A 457 5.44 -6.63 -34.17
C GLU A 457 5.85 -7.24 -32.82
N SER A 458 7.01 -7.89 -32.75
CA SER A 458 7.51 -8.49 -31.51
C SER A 458 7.95 -7.44 -30.49
N GLN A 459 8.53 -6.33 -30.97
CA GLN A 459 8.83 -5.18 -30.13
C GLN A 459 7.56 -4.59 -29.51
N ASP A 460 6.52 -4.40 -30.33
CA ASP A 460 5.26 -3.78 -29.89
C ASP A 460 4.54 -4.67 -28.87
N ARG A 461 4.51 -5.99 -29.10
CA ARG A 461 3.97 -6.98 -28.14
C ARG A 461 4.74 -6.95 -26.82
N ILE A 462 6.05 -7.11 -26.83
CA ILE A 462 6.87 -7.11 -25.60
C ILE A 462 6.78 -5.76 -24.87
N SER A 463 6.75 -4.64 -25.60
CA SER A 463 6.57 -3.30 -25.00
C SER A 463 5.21 -3.16 -24.32
N THR A 464 4.16 -3.71 -24.93
CA THR A 464 2.82 -3.75 -24.33
C THR A 464 2.83 -4.55 -23.04
N LEU A 465 3.46 -5.73 -23.04
CA LEU A 465 3.59 -6.56 -21.83
C LEU A 465 4.45 -5.90 -20.74
N ALA A 466 5.52 -5.21 -21.13
CA ALA A 466 6.35 -4.43 -20.23
C ALA A 466 5.57 -3.28 -19.58
N SER A 467 4.56 -2.73 -20.25
CA SER A 467 3.65 -1.71 -19.67
C SER A 467 2.74 -2.26 -18.57
N PHE A 468 2.42 -3.57 -18.61
CA PHE A 468 1.73 -4.28 -17.54
C PHE A 468 2.68 -4.74 -16.41
N GLY A 469 3.90 -4.21 -16.36
CA GLY A 469 4.93 -4.59 -15.38
C GLY A 469 5.58 -5.95 -15.65
N GLY A 470 5.32 -6.58 -16.80
CA GLY A 470 5.88 -7.90 -17.14
C GLY A 470 5.29 -9.06 -16.33
N ILE A 471 4.07 -8.89 -15.80
CA ILE A 471 3.38 -9.91 -14.97
C ILE A 471 2.30 -10.63 -15.80
N GLN A 472 1.74 -9.96 -16.82
CA GLN A 472 0.68 -10.49 -17.66
C GLN A 472 1.21 -10.92 -19.03
N TYR A 473 0.61 -11.95 -19.62
CA TYR A 473 0.88 -12.43 -20.98
C TYR A 473 0.13 -11.61 -22.05
N GLY A 474 -0.82 -10.77 -21.66
CA GLY A 474 -1.63 -9.93 -22.53
C GLY A 474 -2.70 -9.17 -21.74
N GLY A 475 -3.38 -8.23 -22.38
CA GLY A 475 -4.47 -7.46 -21.75
C GLY A 475 -5.80 -8.22 -21.67
N SER A 476 -5.90 -9.37 -22.35
CA SER A 476 -7.04 -10.27 -22.36
C SER A 476 -6.56 -11.73 -22.49
N VAL A 477 -7.47 -12.69 -22.34
CA VAL A 477 -7.14 -14.12 -22.49
C VAL A 477 -6.70 -14.42 -23.91
N GLY A 478 -7.40 -13.86 -24.90
CA GLY A 478 -7.08 -13.97 -26.31
C GLY A 478 -5.72 -13.40 -26.64
N GLN A 479 -5.42 -12.18 -26.18
CA GLN A 479 -4.10 -11.57 -26.39
C GLN A 479 -2.99 -12.37 -25.69
N SER A 480 -3.28 -12.91 -24.50
CA SER A 480 -2.33 -13.72 -23.74
C SER A 480 -1.95 -14.99 -24.48
N ILE A 481 -2.93 -15.72 -24.99
CA ILE A 481 -2.69 -16.95 -25.76
C ILE A 481 -2.00 -16.64 -27.09
N ASP A 482 -2.40 -15.57 -27.76
CA ASP A 482 -1.79 -15.13 -29.01
C ASP A 482 -0.31 -14.77 -28.80
N ASN A 483 0.04 -14.04 -27.74
CA ASN A 483 1.43 -13.75 -27.40
C ASN A 483 2.21 -15.03 -27.02
N ILE A 484 1.65 -15.92 -26.19
CA ILE A 484 2.28 -17.20 -25.84
C ILE A 484 2.59 -18.02 -27.10
N THR A 485 1.66 -18.03 -28.05
CA THR A 485 1.79 -18.76 -29.32
C THR A 485 2.83 -18.09 -30.22
N HIS A 486 2.75 -16.77 -30.41
CA HIS A 486 3.66 -15.98 -31.24
C HIS A 486 5.12 -16.17 -30.85
N PHE A 487 5.41 -16.22 -29.55
CA PHE A 487 6.77 -16.41 -29.04
C PHE A 487 7.16 -17.89 -28.83
N GLY A 488 6.28 -18.84 -29.15
CA GLY A 488 6.55 -20.27 -28.95
C GLY A 488 6.73 -20.67 -27.48
N ALA A 489 6.17 -19.88 -26.56
CA ALA A 489 6.38 -20.03 -25.11
C ALA A 489 5.70 -21.28 -24.54
N GLN A 490 4.72 -21.84 -25.25
CA GLN A 490 3.87 -22.95 -24.77
C GLN A 490 4.68 -24.18 -24.31
N GLN A 491 5.72 -24.58 -25.05
CA GLN A 491 6.53 -25.76 -24.69
C GLN A 491 7.31 -25.55 -23.38
N LYS A 492 7.90 -24.37 -23.19
CA LYS A 492 8.62 -24.03 -21.94
C LYS A 492 7.65 -23.95 -20.76
N LEU A 493 6.47 -23.39 -20.99
CA LEU A 493 5.40 -23.33 -19.99
C LEU A 493 4.89 -24.72 -19.63
N ALA A 494 4.81 -25.66 -20.58
CA ALA A 494 4.39 -27.04 -20.32
C ALA A 494 5.33 -27.77 -19.37
N GLN A 495 6.65 -27.53 -19.48
CA GLN A 495 7.65 -28.16 -18.62
C GLN A 495 7.58 -27.66 -17.17
N GLY A 496 7.27 -26.38 -16.95
CA GLY A 496 7.20 -25.77 -15.62
C GLY A 496 5.79 -25.75 -15.00
N ALA A 497 4.73 -25.88 -15.79
CA ALA A 497 3.35 -25.71 -15.37
C ALA A 497 2.38 -26.55 -16.24
N PRO A 498 2.39 -27.89 -16.13
CA PRO A 498 1.57 -28.75 -16.98
C PRO A 498 0.05 -28.52 -16.83
N ALA A 499 -0.41 -28.14 -15.64
CA ALA A 499 -1.82 -27.79 -15.41
C ALA A 499 -2.23 -26.51 -16.15
N PHE A 500 -1.31 -25.54 -16.26
CA PHE A 500 -1.54 -24.31 -17.01
C PHE A 500 -1.70 -24.62 -18.50
N THR A 501 -0.81 -25.43 -19.08
CA THR A 501 -0.90 -25.78 -20.50
C THR A 501 -2.12 -26.63 -20.81
N GLY A 502 -2.48 -27.58 -19.95
CA GLY A 502 -3.73 -28.32 -20.10
C GLY A 502 -4.96 -27.41 -20.05
N PHE A 503 -4.92 -26.33 -19.25
CA PHE A 503 -5.97 -25.31 -19.28
C PHE A 503 -5.99 -24.52 -20.60
N LEU A 504 -4.83 -24.10 -21.13
CA LEU A 504 -4.76 -23.44 -22.43
C LEU A 504 -5.32 -24.30 -23.57
N ASP A 505 -5.05 -25.61 -23.55
CA ASP A 505 -5.57 -26.54 -24.55
C ASP A 505 -7.10 -26.63 -24.51
N LEU A 506 -7.70 -26.61 -23.31
CA LEU A 506 -9.16 -26.55 -23.14
C LEU A 506 -9.74 -25.22 -23.66
N VAL A 507 -9.10 -24.09 -23.39
CA VAL A 507 -9.51 -22.78 -23.92
C VAL A 507 -9.53 -22.82 -25.45
N MET A 508 -8.47 -23.37 -26.05
CA MET A 508 -8.32 -23.46 -27.50
C MET A 508 -9.33 -24.44 -28.12
N GLU A 509 -9.66 -25.53 -27.43
CA GLU A 509 -10.70 -26.45 -27.88
C GLU A 509 -12.08 -25.77 -27.92
N ASP A 510 -12.45 -25.03 -26.87
CA ASP A 510 -13.70 -24.28 -26.83
C ASP A 510 -13.73 -23.16 -27.86
N ALA A 511 -12.60 -22.48 -28.09
CA ALA A 511 -12.48 -21.48 -29.15
C ALA A 511 -12.70 -22.09 -30.54
N ARG A 512 -12.17 -23.30 -30.80
CA ARG A 512 -12.42 -24.03 -32.06
C ARG A 512 -13.89 -24.39 -32.22
N LYS A 513 -14.55 -24.87 -31.16
CA LYS A 513 -16.00 -25.16 -31.18
C LYS A 513 -16.80 -23.89 -31.49
N LEU A 514 -16.42 -22.76 -30.89
CA LEU A 514 -17.08 -21.48 -31.09
C LEU A 514 -16.86 -20.92 -32.50
N MET A 515 -15.66 -21.05 -33.08
CA MET A 515 -15.38 -20.67 -34.47
C MET A 515 -16.26 -21.42 -35.49
N ASN A 516 -16.60 -22.68 -35.20
CA ASN A 516 -17.45 -23.49 -36.09
C ASN A 516 -18.95 -23.17 -35.94
N ASN A 517 -19.33 -22.24 -35.06
CA ASN A 517 -20.71 -21.81 -34.89
C ASN A 517 -21.10 -20.78 -35.98
N PRO A 518 -22.15 -21.02 -36.79
CA PRO A 518 -22.57 -20.09 -37.85
C PRO A 518 -22.88 -18.67 -37.36
N ASN A 519 -23.35 -18.52 -36.12
CA ASN A 519 -23.64 -17.21 -35.54
C ASN A 519 -22.35 -16.43 -35.24
N MET A 520 -21.27 -17.12 -34.90
CA MET A 520 -19.97 -16.51 -34.62
C MET A 520 -19.30 -15.99 -35.90
N GLU A 521 -19.47 -16.67 -37.04
CA GLU A 521 -18.93 -16.20 -38.33
C GLU A 521 -19.50 -14.82 -38.71
N LYS A 522 -20.78 -14.58 -38.40
CA LYS A 522 -21.43 -13.28 -38.60
C LYS A 522 -20.84 -12.20 -37.68
N GLU A 523 -20.63 -12.50 -36.40
CA GLU A 523 -20.01 -11.56 -35.44
C GLU A 523 -18.55 -11.23 -35.81
N LEU A 524 -17.79 -12.20 -36.30
CA LEU A 524 -16.39 -12.02 -36.72
C LEU A 524 -16.22 -11.34 -38.08
N SER A 525 -17.31 -11.15 -38.85
CA SER A 525 -17.23 -10.53 -40.18
C SER A 525 -16.68 -9.10 -40.13
N ALA A 526 -16.93 -8.38 -39.03
CA ALA A 526 -16.42 -7.03 -38.77
C ALA A 526 -15.01 -7.00 -38.13
N VAL A 527 -14.47 -8.15 -37.71
CA VAL A 527 -13.16 -8.25 -37.06
C VAL A 527 -12.07 -8.56 -38.10
N PRO A 528 -10.92 -7.83 -38.11
CA PRO A 528 -9.79 -8.12 -38.97
C PRO A 528 -9.35 -9.58 -38.88
N ARG A 529 -9.03 -10.22 -40.01
CA ARG A 529 -8.74 -11.67 -40.05
C ARG A 529 -7.63 -12.10 -39.08
N ASN A 530 -6.61 -11.27 -38.91
CA ASN A 530 -5.49 -11.48 -38.00
C ASN A 530 -5.86 -11.36 -36.50
N GLU A 531 -7.03 -10.81 -36.17
CA GLU A 531 -7.51 -10.62 -34.79
C GLU A 531 -8.67 -11.56 -34.42
N ARG A 532 -9.19 -12.33 -35.39
CA ARG A 532 -10.35 -13.21 -35.17
C ARG A 532 -10.08 -14.28 -34.11
N SER A 533 -8.89 -14.88 -34.09
CA SER A 533 -8.52 -15.88 -33.08
C SER A 533 -8.58 -15.29 -31.67
N VAL A 534 -7.99 -14.11 -31.48
CA VAL A 534 -8.02 -13.35 -30.22
C VAL A 534 -9.46 -13.07 -29.80
N ALA A 535 -10.27 -12.52 -30.71
CA ALA A 535 -11.66 -12.18 -30.44
C ALA A 535 -12.50 -13.41 -30.04
N VAL A 536 -12.29 -14.57 -30.67
CA VAL A 536 -13.02 -15.79 -30.32
C VAL A 536 -12.61 -16.32 -28.95
N ILE A 537 -11.33 -16.31 -28.63
CA ILE A 537 -10.86 -16.73 -27.30
C ILE A 537 -11.42 -15.81 -26.22
N ASP A 538 -11.44 -14.50 -26.46
CA ASP A 538 -12.05 -13.55 -25.53
C ASP A 538 -13.56 -13.80 -25.38
N LYS A 539 -14.26 -14.18 -26.46
CA LYS A 539 -15.67 -14.61 -26.40
C LYS A 539 -15.88 -15.88 -25.58
N VAL A 540 -14.94 -16.83 -25.59
CA VAL A 540 -14.98 -18.01 -24.71
C VAL A 540 -14.88 -17.57 -23.25
N ALA A 541 -13.93 -16.70 -22.91
CA ALA A 541 -13.75 -16.18 -21.56
C ALA A 541 -14.97 -15.37 -21.07
N GLU A 542 -15.55 -14.54 -21.94
CA GLU A 542 -16.82 -13.84 -21.70
C GLU A 542 -17.97 -14.81 -21.45
N GLY A 543 -18.05 -15.87 -22.27
CA GLY A 543 -19.02 -16.97 -22.12
C GLY A 543 -18.92 -17.63 -20.76
N TRP A 544 -17.72 -17.98 -20.30
CA TRP A 544 -17.52 -18.57 -18.97
C TRP A 544 -17.94 -17.65 -17.83
N ARG A 545 -17.65 -16.35 -17.92
CA ARG A 545 -18.11 -15.36 -16.94
C ARG A 545 -19.63 -15.20 -16.97
N LYS A 546 -20.23 -15.25 -18.15
CA LYS A 546 -21.69 -15.21 -18.31
C LYS A 546 -22.33 -16.46 -17.72
N ASP A 547 -21.82 -17.65 -18.02
CA ASP A 547 -22.32 -18.91 -17.46
C ASP A 547 -22.22 -18.89 -15.93
N TYR A 548 -21.09 -18.40 -15.39
CA TYR A 548 -20.93 -18.20 -13.96
C TYR A 548 -21.97 -17.21 -13.40
N LYS A 549 -22.19 -16.08 -14.06
CA LYS A 549 -23.20 -15.09 -13.64
C LYS A 549 -24.63 -15.65 -13.70
N ASP A 550 -24.97 -16.42 -14.73
CA ASP A 550 -26.33 -16.88 -14.98
C ASP A 550 -26.66 -18.15 -14.18
N THR A 551 -25.63 -18.85 -13.69
CA THR A 551 -25.77 -20.04 -12.85
C THR A 551 -25.69 -19.67 -11.37
N ASN A 552 -26.58 -20.26 -10.56
CA ASN A 552 -26.57 -20.09 -9.10
C ASN A 552 -25.58 -21.03 -8.39
N ALA A 553 -24.82 -21.85 -9.14
CA ALA A 553 -24.14 -23.03 -8.65
C ALA A 553 -22.99 -23.47 -9.58
N ASP A 554 -21.75 -23.33 -9.13
CA ASP A 554 -20.56 -23.37 -9.98
C ASP A 554 -20.22 -24.79 -10.47
N GLN A 555 -20.65 -25.82 -9.76
CA GLN A 555 -20.53 -27.22 -10.16
C GLN A 555 -21.34 -27.57 -11.41
N LEU A 556 -22.30 -26.72 -11.82
CA LEU A 556 -23.09 -26.90 -13.05
C LEU A 556 -22.38 -26.33 -14.29
N LEU A 557 -21.23 -25.69 -14.12
CA LEU A 557 -20.45 -25.13 -15.22
C LEU A 557 -19.78 -26.25 -16.04
N SER A 558 -19.33 -25.89 -17.26
CA SER A 558 -18.53 -26.79 -18.09
C SER A 558 -17.17 -27.11 -17.45
N ASP A 559 -16.58 -28.26 -17.78
CA ASP A 559 -15.27 -28.67 -17.24
C ASP A 559 -14.10 -27.78 -17.69
N SER A 560 -14.29 -27.04 -18.77
CA SER A 560 -13.37 -26.03 -19.28
C SER A 560 -13.46 -24.70 -18.54
N ASN A 561 -14.58 -24.41 -17.87
CA ASN A 561 -14.78 -23.15 -17.18
C ASN A 561 -13.87 -23.06 -15.94
N PRO A 562 -12.99 -22.04 -15.84
CA PRO A 562 -12.02 -21.94 -14.74
C PRO A 562 -12.65 -21.68 -13.37
N PHE A 563 -13.92 -21.26 -13.31
CA PHE A 563 -14.67 -21.12 -12.06
C PHE A 563 -15.14 -22.46 -11.49
N LYS A 564 -15.22 -23.52 -12.31
CA LYS A 564 -15.56 -24.85 -11.81
C LYS A 564 -14.41 -25.41 -11.00
N MET A 565 -14.69 -25.94 -9.81
CA MET A 565 -13.68 -26.59 -8.98
C MET A 565 -13.17 -27.87 -9.66
N LYS A 566 -11.85 -28.01 -9.73
CA LYS A 566 -11.19 -29.26 -10.13
C LYS A 566 -10.56 -29.89 -8.91
N ALA A 567 -11.18 -30.95 -8.38
CA ALA A 567 -10.83 -31.54 -7.10
C ALA A 567 -9.36 -31.98 -7.01
N SER A 568 -8.83 -32.55 -8.10
CA SER A 568 -7.42 -32.94 -8.20
C SER A 568 -6.47 -31.74 -8.13
N VAL A 569 -6.84 -30.61 -8.74
CA VAL A 569 -6.06 -29.37 -8.66
C VAL A 569 -6.11 -28.81 -7.25
N PHE A 570 -7.29 -28.75 -6.63
CA PHE A 570 -7.43 -28.30 -5.24
C PHE A 570 -6.58 -29.16 -4.30
N ALA A 571 -6.69 -30.48 -4.39
CA ALA A 571 -5.94 -31.42 -3.56
C ALA A 571 -4.42 -31.38 -3.76
N SER A 572 -3.94 -30.81 -4.88
CA SER A 572 -2.51 -30.65 -5.16
C SER A 572 -1.87 -29.43 -4.48
N ALA A 573 -2.66 -28.57 -3.82
CA ALA A 573 -2.15 -27.42 -3.10
C ALA A 573 -1.14 -27.84 -1.99
N PRO A 574 0.09 -27.30 -1.96
CA PRO A 574 1.09 -27.65 -0.95
C PRO A 574 0.60 -27.44 0.49
N GLU A 575 -0.18 -26.39 0.72
CA GLU A 575 -0.77 -26.05 2.02
C GLU A 575 -1.79 -27.09 2.51
N LEU A 576 -2.33 -27.90 1.58
CA LEU A 576 -3.28 -28.97 1.87
C LEU A 576 -2.60 -30.35 2.02
N ALA A 577 -1.27 -30.42 2.08
CA ALA A 577 -0.54 -31.69 2.18
C ALA A 577 -1.02 -32.58 3.34
N ASN A 578 -1.42 -31.98 4.46
CA ASN A 578 -1.90 -32.69 5.65
C ASN A 578 -3.43 -32.75 5.79
N ASN A 579 -4.18 -32.09 4.90
CA ASN A 579 -5.64 -32.03 4.95
C ASN A 579 -6.27 -33.37 4.55
N GLY A 580 -7.21 -33.88 5.37
CA GLY A 580 -7.87 -35.17 5.15
C GLY A 580 -8.59 -35.31 3.80
N PHE A 581 -9.20 -34.23 3.28
CA PHE A 581 -9.86 -34.23 1.97
C PHE A 581 -8.85 -34.33 0.83
N ALA A 582 -7.76 -33.55 0.91
CA ALA A 582 -6.71 -33.56 -0.11
C ALA A 582 -5.96 -34.89 -0.14
N LYS A 583 -5.78 -35.56 1.01
CA LYS A 583 -5.23 -36.94 1.06
C LYS A 583 -6.17 -37.93 0.37
N TYR A 584 -7.44 -37.94 0.74
CA TYR A 584 -8.45 -38.81 0.16
C TYR A 584 -8.54 -38.66 -1.38
N ILE A 585 -8.57 -37.42 -1.88
CA ILE A 585 -8.62 -37.17 -3.33
C ILE A 585 -7.35 -37.66 -4.04
N ARG A 586 -6.16 -37.48 -3.44
CA ARG A 586 -4.91 -37.97 -4.03
C ARG A 586 -4.84 -39.50 -4.04
N GLU A 587 -5.34 -40.16 -3.00
CA GLU A 587 -5.44 -41.62 -2.93
C GLU A 587 -6.39 -42.16 -4.01
N LEU A 588 -7.54 -41.53 -4.21
CA LEU A 588 -8.46 -41.87 -5.29
C LEU A 588 -7.84 -41.63 -6.67
N ALA A 589 -7.12 -40.52 -6.86
CA ALA A 589 -6.45 -40.23 -8.13
C ALA A 589 -5.39 -41.29 -8.51
N ASN A 590 -4.80 -41.98 -7.53
CA ASN A 590 -3.87 -43.09 -7.75
C ASN A 590 -4.57 -44.41 -8.12
N THR A 591 -5.90 -44.47 -8.05
CA THR A 591 -6.68 -45.65 -8.43
C THR A 591 -6.98 -45.61 -9.93
N PRO A 592 -6.52 -46.60 -10.73
CA PRO A 592 -6.76 -46.61 -12.17
C PRO A 592 -8.25 -46.55 -12.51
N GLY A 593 -8.64 -45.60 -13.37
CA GLY A 593 -10.03 -45.42 -13.81
C GLY A 593 -10.93 -44.70 -12.81
N ALA A 594 -10.40 -44.21 -11.69
CA ALA A 594 -11.18 -43.38 -10.77
C ALA A 594 -11.64 -42.09 -11.45
N LYS A 595 -12.92 -41.76 -11.25
CA LYS A 595 -13.49 -40.50 -11.73
C LYS A 595 -13.10 -39.35 -10.80
N PRO A 596 -12.91 -38.13 -11.32
CA PRO A 596 -12.74 -36.94 -10.47
C PRO A 596 -13.93 -36.79 -9.54
N LEU A 597 -13.68 -36.49 -8.26
CA LEU A 597 -14.75 -36.22 -7.30
C LEU A 597 -15.47 -34.92 -7.62
N THR A 598 -16.78 -34.97 -7.48
CA THR A 598 -17.69 -33.83 -7.52
C THR A 598 -17.83 -33.18 -6.14
N ASP A 599 -18.32 -31.94 -6.09
CA ASP A 599 -18.65 -31.26 -4.82
C ASP A 599 -19.57 -32.10 -3.93
N LYS A 600 -20.54 -32.79 -4.54
CA LYS A 600 -21.47 -33.66 -3.83
C LYS A 600 -20.76 -34.80 -3.10
N GLU A 601 -19.78 -35.42 -3.75
CA GLU A 601 -19.01 -36.52 -3.15
C GLU A 601 -18.08 -36.01 -2.05
N ILE A 602 -17.50 -34.83 -2.21
CA ILE A 602 -16.64 -34.20 -1.19
C ILE A 602 -17.45 -33.80 0.05
N VAL A 603 -18.60 -33.16 -0.14
CA VAL A 603 -19.53 -32.82 0.95
C VAL A 603 -20.09 -34.08 1.61
N GLY A 604 -20.40 -35.11 0.81
CA GLY A 604 -20.82 -36.41 1.28
C GLY A 604 -19.77 -37.05 2.18
N TYR A 605 -18.51 -37.07 1.75
CA TYR A 605 -17.38 -37.58 2.52
C TYR A 605 -17.17 -36.79 3.83
N ALA A 606 -17.31 -35.46 3.80
CA ALA A 606 -17.24 -34.63 5.00
C ALA A 606 -18.32 -35.02 6.02
N ALA A 607 -19.55 -35.21 5.57
CA ALA A 607 -20.66 -35.62 6.42
C ALA A 607 -20.45 -37.04 6.98
N ASP A 608 -19.92 -37.96 6.18
CA ASP A 608 -19.65 -39.34 6.61
C ASP A 608 -18.59 -39.40 7.71
N ARG A 609 -17.54 -38.56 7.64
CA ARG A 609 -16.54 -38.44 8.72
C ARG A 609 -17.17 -37.96 10.04
N ILE A 610 -18.05 -36.96 9.98
CA ILE A 610 -18.76 -36.46 11.18
C ILE A 610 -19.70 -37.54 11.75
N ILE A 611 -20.42 -38.25 10.90
CA ILE A 611 -21.33 -39.35 11.32
C ILE A 611 -20.53 -40.51 11.93
N ALA A 612 -19.34 -40.80 11.42
CA ALA A 612 -18.43 -41.80 11.95
C ALA A 612 -17.80 -41.42 13.31
N GLY A 613 -18.09 -40.22 13.83
CA GLY A 613 -17.62 -39.76 15.14
C GLY A 613 -16.26 -39.07 15.12
N GLU A 614 -15.74 -38.67 13.96
CA GLU A 614 -14.57 -37.80 13.91
C GLU A 614 -14.87 -36.42 14.52
N ASP A 615 -13.83 -35.74 15.02
CA ASP A 615 -13.99 -34.41 15.61
C ASP A 615 -14.60 -33.43 14.59
N LYS A 616 -15.81 -32.96 14.90
CA LYS A 616 -16.59 -32.09 14.01
C LYS A 616 -15.84 -30.80 13.68
N GLY A 617 -15.16 -30.19 14.65
CA GLY A 617 -14.44 -28.94 14.46
C GLY A 617 -13.27 -29.11 13.48
N LEU A 618 -12.53 -30.22 13.60
CA LEU A 618 -11.48 -30.59 12.68
C LEU A 618 -12.00 -30.80 11.26
N VAL A 619 -13.05 -31.62 11.08
CA VAL A 619 -13.62 -31.91 9.74
C VAL A 619 -14.13 -30.62 9.08
N GLN A 620 -14.81 -29.77 9.84
CA GLN A 620 -15.30 -28.47 9.38
C GLN A 620 -14.19 -27.54 8.91
N LYS A 621 -13.12 -27.43 9.68
CA LYS A 621 -11.95 -26.63 9.33
C LYS A 621 -11.27 -27.18 8.09
N GLU A 622 -11.02 -28.49 8.04
CA GLU A 622 -10.39 -29.13 6.88
C GLU A 622 -11.23 -28.95 5.61
N PHE A 623 -12.57 -29.03 5.73
CA PHE A 623 -13.49 -28.81 4.62
C PHE A 623 -13.40 -27.37 4.10
N ALA A 624 -13.48 -26.37 4.98
CA ALA A 624 -13.37 -24.96 4.60
C ALA A 624 -11.99 -24.62 4.00
N ASP A 625 -10.91 -25.11 4.62
CA ASP A 625 -9.54 -24.92 4.12
C ASP A 625 -9.34 -25.57 2.75
N PHE A 626 -9.93 -26.76 2.50
CA PHE A 626 -9.86 -27.42 1.21
C PHE A 626 -10.39 -26.54 0.08
N TYR A 627 -11.57 -25.95 0.25
CA TYR A 627 -12.15 -25.05 -0.77
C TYR A 627 -11.39 -23.74 -0.90
N ARG A 628 -11.05 -23.09 0.21
CA ARG A 628 -10.39 -21.79 0.21
C ARG A 628 -8.96 -21.84 -0.36
N LEU A 629 -8.14 -22.77 0.15
CA LEU A 629 -6.76 -22.92 -0.28
C LEU A 629 -6.68 -23.59 -1.65
N GLY A 630 -7.55 -24.56 -1.93
CA GLY A 630 -7.65 -25.21 -3.23
C GLY A 630 -8.05 -24.25 -4.35
N HIS A 631 -9.03 -23.37 -4.12
CA HIS A 631 -9.42 -22.35 -5.10
C HIS A 631 -8.27 -21.39 -5.40
N ARG A 632 -7.60 -20.87 -4.37
CA ARG A 632 -6.41 -20.02 -4.55
C ARG A 632 -5.34 -20.73 -5.37
N HIS A 633 -5.11 -22.01 -5.08
CA HIS A 633 -4.14 -22.81 -5.81
C HIS A 633 -4.55 -23.02 -7.28
N GLN A 634 -5.82 -23.29 -7.56
CA GLN A 634 -6.32 -23.40 -8.94
C GLN A 634 -6.13 -22.10 -9.74
N VAL A 635 -6.49 -20.95 -9.16
CA VAL A 635 -6.28 -19.63 -9.80
C VAL A 635 -4.80 -19.42 -10.13
N ALA A 636 -3.90 -19.78 -9.21
CA ALA A 636 -2.45 -19.67 -9.41
C ALA A 636 -1.92 -20.68 -10.45
N MET A 637 -2.38 -21.92 -10.41
CA MET A 637 -1.98 -22.99 -11.34
C MET A 637 -2.42 -22.70 -12.77
N PHE A 638 -3.61 -22.12 -12.96
CA PHE A 638 -4.09 -21.68 -14.27
C PHE A 638 -3.59 -20.30 -14.66
N ARG A 639 -2.88 -19.61 -13.76
CA ARG A 639 -2.34 -18.27 -13.98
C ARG A 639 -3.40 -17.29 -14.51
N LEU A 640 -4.64 -17.40 -14.03
CA LEU A 640 -5.77 -16.60 -14.53
C LEU A 640 -5.47 -15.09 -14.52
N PRO A 641 -4.87 -14.50 -13.46
CA PRO A 641 -4.54 -13.09 -13.46
C PRO A 641 -3.48 -12.73 -14.52
N ASN A 642 -2.51 -13.63 -14.76
CA ASN A 642 -1.49 -13.43 -15.79
C ASN A 642 -2.08 -13.51 -17.20
N LEU A 643 -3.19 -14.24 -17.39
CA LEU A 643 -3.92 -14.27 -18.66
C LEU A 643 -4.82 -13.05 -18.87
N GLY A 644 -4.88 -12.10 -17.93
CA GLY A 644 -5.85 -11.00 -17.97
C GLY A 644 -7.29 -11.47 -17.76
N PHE A 645 -7.51 -12.67 -17.20
CA PHE A 645 -8.84 -13.16 -16.86
C PHE A 645 -9.30 -12.57 -15.54
N ASP A 646 -10.44 -11.89 -15.54
CA ASP A 646 -11.11 -11.49 -14.31
C ASP A 646 -11.81 -12.71 -13.70
N TYR A 647 -11.36 -13.12 -12.51
CA TYR A 647 -11.88 -14.27 -11.76
C TYR A 647 -12.70 -13.84 -10.54
N HIS A 648 -13.04 -12.55 -10.42
CA HIS A 648 -13.99 -12.09 -9.41
C HIS A 648 -15.43 -12.44 -9.82
N ASP A 649 -16.30 -12.58 -8.82
CA ASP A 649 -17.70 -12.89 -9.02
C ASP A 649 -18.42 -11.74 -9.75
N PRO A 650 -18.92 -11.95 -10.98
CA PRO A 650 -19.68 -10.95 -11.73
C PRO A 650 -21.02 -10.58 -11.09
N GLN A 651 -21.53 -11.34 -10.12
CA GLN A 651 -22.68 -10.96 -9.30
C GLN A 651 -22.29 -10.14 -8.06
N SER A 652 -21.03 -10.16 -7.64
CA SER A 652 -20.59 -9.35 -6.49
C SER A 652 -20.37 -7.90 -6.90
N ALA A 653 -21.18 -7.01 -6.33
CA ALA A 653 -20.99 -5.56 -6.47
C ALA A 653 -19.66 -5.06 -5.87
N LYS A 654 -19.04 -5.85 -4.99
CA LYS A 654 -17.76 -5.52 -4.34
C LYS A 654 -16.55 -6.14 -5.05
N GLY A 655 -16.76 -6.95 -6.08
CA GLY A 655 -15.71 -7.75 -6.70
C GLY A 655 -15.19 -8.83 -5.75
N ASP A 656 -16.07 -9.46 -4.96
CA ASP A 656 -15.68 -10.60 -4.13
C ASP A 656 -15.35 -11.82 -4.99
N ILE A 657 -14.53 -12.73 -4.46
CA ILE A 657 -14.30 -14.04 -5.07
C ILE A 657 -15.21 -15.03 -4.35
N THR A 658 -16.01 -15.79 -5.09
CA THR A 658 -16.97 -16.74 -4.53
C THR A 658 -16.80 -18.13 -5.16
N TYR A 659 -17.23 -19.16 -4.43
CA TYR A 659 -17.49 -20.49 -4.98
C TYR A 659 -18.87 -20.94 -4.50
N ARG A 660 -19.89 -20.76 -5.34
CA ARG A 660 -21.30 -20.89 -5.01
C ARG A 660 -21.76 -22.32 -5.26
N VAL A 661 -22.35 -22.95 -4.24
CA VAL A 661 -23.04 -24.23 -4.39
C VAL A 661 -24.49 -24.10 -3.98
N THR A 662 -25.39 -24.78 -4.69
CA THR A 662 -26.80 -24.85 -4.30
C THR A 662 -27.07 -26.15 -3.55
N PRO A 663 -27.76 -26.11 -2.40
CA PRO A 663 -28.11 -27.33 -1.67
C PRO A 663 -28.84 -28.38 -2.53
N ASN A 664 -29.65 -27.94 -3.49
CA ASN A 664 -30.42 -28.81 -4.40
C ASN A 664 -29.54 -29.56 -5.41
N SER A 665 -28.35 -29.06 -5.72
CA SER A 665 -27.41 -29.77 -6.59
C SER A 665 -26.60 -30.84 -5.84
N LEU A 666 -26.44 -30.66 -4.53
CA LEU A 666 -25.67 -31.55 -3.66
C LEU A 666 -26.55 -32.66 -3.08
N MET A 667 -27.87 -32.44 -2.99
CA MET A 667 -28.84 -33.42 -2.52
C MET A 667 -29.62 -34.05 -3.68
N ASN A 668 -29.99 -35.33 -3.55
CA ASN A 668 -30.85 -35.97 -4.56
C ASN A 668 -32.19 -35.22 -4.64
N LYS A 669 -32.61 -34.88 -5.87
CA LYS A 669 -33.88 -34.19 -6.16
C LYS A 669 -35.03 -34.98 -5.52
N GLY A 670 -35.63 -34.41 -4.48
CA GLY A 670 -36.76 -35.02 -3.77
C GLY A 670 -36.90 -34.57 -2.31
N PHE A 671 -35.82 -34.16 -1.66
CA PHE A 671 -35.88 -33.85 -0.22
C PHE A 671 -36.34 -32.41 0.11
N PHE A 672 -36.27 -31.48 -0.86
CA PHE A 672 -36.61 -30.06 -0.67
C PHE A 672 -37.45 -29.45 -1.81
N ALA A 673 -38.14 -30.29 -2.59
CA ALA A 673 -38.92 -29.84 -3.75
C ALA A 673 -40.11 -28.92 -3.41
N ASP A 674 -40.54 -28.86 -2.14
CA ASP A 674 -41.72 -28.08 -1.73
C ASP A 674 -41.42 -26.70 -1.12
N ASN A 675 -40.15 -26.33 -0.89
CA ASN A 675 -39.84 -24.98 -0.43
C ASN A 675 -39.64 -24.04 -1.62
N LYS A 676 -40.64 -23.17 -1.85
CA LYS A 676 -40.69 -22.11 -2.87
C LYS A 676 -39.59 -21.04 -2.78
N ASP A 677 -38.66 -21.17 -1.84
CA ASP A 677 -37.50 -20.28 -1.75
C ASP A 677 -36.27 -21.03 -2.31
N PRO A 678 -35.82 -20.72 -3.54
CA PRO A 678 -34.62 -21.32 -4.11
C PRO A 678 -33.44 -20.91 -3.22
N ARG A 679 -33.13 -21.78 -2.25
CA ARG A 679 -32.10 -21.58 -1.22
C ARG A 679 -30.92 -20.83 -1.79
N LYS A 680 -30.69 -19.64 -1.23
CA LYS A 680 -29.52 -18.79 -1.47
C LYS A 680 -28.28 -19.67 -1.62
N ALA A 681 -27.58 -19.50 -2.74
CA ALA A 681 -26.33 -20.23 -2.96
C ALA A 681 -25.38 -20.00 -1.78
N VAL A 682 -24.73 -21.06 -1.34
CA VAL A 682 -23.74 -21.03 -0.25
C VAL A 682 -22.38 -20.76 -0.87
N ASN A 683 -21.65 -19.77 -0.38
CA ASN A 683 -20.28 -19.53 -0.80
C ASN A 683 -19.32 -20.41 0.03
N LEU A 684 -18.79 -21.49 -0.56
CA LEU A 684 -17.86 -22.39 0.14
C LEU A 684 -16.47 -21.78 0.37
N LEU A 685 -16.15 -20.63 -0.23
CA LEU A 685 -14.92 -19.89 0.12
C LEU A 685 -15.09 -19.08 1.41
N ASN A 686 -16.33 -18.84 1.84
CA ASN A 686 -16.62 -18.24 3.14
C ASN A 686 -16.66 -19.35 4.20
N GLU A 687 -15.73 -19.31 5.14
CA GLU A 687 -15.58 -20.34 6.17
C GLU A 687 -16.86 -20.55 6.99
N VAL A 688 -17.50 -19.45 7.42
CA VAL A 688 -18.72 -19.53 8.24
C VAL A 688 -19.87 -20.15 7.46
N GLU A 689 -20.05 -19.77 6.19
CA GLU A 689 -21.10 -20.34 5.33
C GLU A 689 -20.83 -21.82 5.01
N ALA A 690 -19.58 -22.18 4.70
CA ALA A 690 -19.17 -23.56 4.42
C ALA A 690 -19.41 -24.48 5.63
N GLN A 691 -19.03 -24.03 6.83
CA GLN A 691 -19.24 -24.78 8.07
C GLN A 691 -20.71 -24.93 8.41
N ALA A 692 -21.50 -23.85 8.32
CA ALA A 692 -22.94 -23.89 8.56
C ALA A 692 -23.66 -24.83 7.59
N PHE A 693 -23.28 -24.78 6.31
CA PHE A 693 -23.79 -25.67 5.28
C PHE A 693 -23.49 -27.14 5.59
N LEU A 694 -22.25 -27.47 5.98
CA LEU A 694 -21.87 -28.84 6.32
C LEU A 694 -22.66 -29.38 7.53
N ILE A 695 -22.90 -28.56 8.57
CA ILE A 695 -23.74 -28.96 9.71
C ILE A 695 -25.14 -29.32 9.24
N GLN A 696 -25.76 -28.43 8.47
CA GLN A 696 -27.12 -28.60 7.99
C GLN A 696 -27.24 -29.85 7.12
N PHE A 697 -26.30 -30.02 6.17
CA PHE A 697 -26.25 -31.19 5.30
C PHE A 697 -26.08 -32.49 6.08
N THR A 698 -25.20 -32.51 7.09
CA THR A 698 -24.98 -33.70 7.92
C THR A 698 -26.22 -34.04 8.74
N ALA A 699 -26.87 -33.04 9.35
CA ALA A 699 -28.10 -33.23 10.12
C ALA A 699 -29.24 -33.78 9.25
N ASP A 700 -29.41 -33.24 8.03
CA ASP A 700 -30.41 -33.73 7.08
C ASP A 700 -30.11 -35.17 6.65
N ARG A 701 -28.84 -35.51 6.43
CA ARG A 701 -28.42 -36.88 6.10
C ARG A 701 -28.72 -37.87 7.23
N MET A 702 -28.41 -37.53 8.50
CA MET A 702 -28.75 -38.37 9.66
C MET A 702 -30.26 -38.60 9.79
N ARG A 703 -31.07 -37.57 9.56
CA ARG A 703 -32.54 -37.69 9.57
C ARG A 703 -33.01 -38.69 8.50
N SER A 704 -32.47 -38.59 7.28
CA SER A 704 -32.83 -39.47 6.18
C SER A 704 -32.50 -40.95 6.42
N THR A 705 -31.41 -41.23 7.15
CA THR A 705 -31.04 -42.60 7.54
C THR A 705 -31.83 -43.13 8.73
N SER A 706 -32.41 -42.25 9.55
CA SER A 706 -33.16 -42.61 10.75
C SER A 706 -34.65 -42.87 10.52
N THR A 707 -35.20 -42.49 9.36
CA THR A 707 -36.59 -42.82 9.01
C THR A 707 -36.66 -44.34 8.80
N PRO A 708 -37.37 -45.10 9.66
CA PRO A 708 -37.56 -46.52 9.41
C PRO A 708 -38.26 -46.63 8.06
N PHE A 709 -37.83 -47.54 7.19
CA PHE A 709 -38.68 -48.01 6.12
C PHE A 709 -39.96 -48.51 6.79
N ALA A 710 -40.99 -47.67 6.81
CA ALA A 710 -42.34 -48.07 7.17
C ALA A 710 -42.67 -49.17 6.17
N SER A 711 -42.45 -50.39 6.64
CA SER A 711 -42.66 -51.59 5.88
C SER A 711 -44.12 -51.56 5.51
N GLY A 712 -44.40 -51.35 4.22
CA GLY A 712 -45.69 -51.61 3.63
C GLY A 712 -45.98 -53.11 3.73
N LEU A 713 -46.20 -53.59 4.95
CA LEU A 713 -47.06 -54.72 5.22
C LEU A 713 -48.48 -54.18 5.12
N MET A 714 -48.95 -54.03 3.88
CA MET A 714 -50.37 -54.19 3.60
C MET A 714 -50.71 -55.66 3.89
N PHE A 715 -51.15 -55.95 5.10
CA PHE A 715 -52.05 -57.07 5.34
C PHE A 715 -53.48 -56.54 5.27
N ARG A 716 -54.13 -56.94 4.16
CA ARG A 716 -55.57 -56.89 3.84
C ARG A 716 -56.19 -55.54 3.50
#